data_AF-A0A1Q9EZH4-F1
#
_entry.id   AF-A0A1Q9EZH4-F1
#
_cell.length_a   1.000
_cell.length_b   1.000
_cell.length_c   1.000
_cell.angle_alpha   90.00
_cell.angle_beta   90.00
_cell.angle_gamma   90.00
#
_symmetry.space_group_name_H-M   'P 1'
#
loop_
_entity.id
_entity.type
_entity.pdbx_description
1 polymer ?
#
loop_
_entity_poly.entity_id
_entity_poly.type
_entity_poly.pdbx_seq_one_letter_code
_entity_poly.pdbx_strand_id
1 'polypeptide(L)'
;MSRGYLSDDTAAKHRQTAELRHALRCSLATSALRLHFLGKSVRRACRRDRNAYLAALADQADSASPDQVHVAIRKLLKPRKYQSGPQPLPRLKTPDGALCQTHDAVMQEWRRHFGSLEGGQEVSAESLVDECIGRQDDWGVLEEVSWTELPAFADLVGALQAVHPHKAAGPDLVPPAICRRFAVPVAALMWPLLLKGAFFASEPVGFKGGTLHHIPKPAAPDRALASSQRGILVQPVLGKALHRAFRRLPAKVFEAQAAPLQIGGRQGMTYAFGSFLSRSFLAYARNRGLSAALVFSDLAAAYYAVVREVVVGASLRDDPLESILESLKLPEDALQEIQHHIQHETVFDSSCSPLVSSFLRESHVDTWFHLSQDHQVIRTRRGTRPGSCLADVLFNLLFEKVLRRRGLFGEDIVPRIPWTGRKSLELFAPESDPSPATVLLQDISYADDHASCIVSPAAASLSGAVCHVLGRSLDSIVGHGLTANFGPRKTAALLVHSGTGSRAARNAVFHGAKGKLLVLREHQSPVKVDVVPTYRHLGSIISFSGSLLPEVRARVSRAKAAFGEGRRKVFACPHIALPKRVSLFRQHILSALLAGAGAWPTLCQGSWQLLEKCLTSFCRQMVRVPHWADQHWGRDRLFVTCDMPKAEDLLASERLRFLGQLVRTGPDATWAVLQHCPLAIQAFTAACEWLYQAVRYTSNHPSPGAGWDSWLSTMQSRPKYWKGIIRRALSWHNGQRQIRVRVESFARAAWEPAPKGETALDSHEHACLLCKRALSNAQKWASHASLQHGFRAQHYIAAVGHRCRACGTTFANVRRHRTHLQVSKRCLQSVLRDDHDLLPPLQGQDGHVQSRAIPGRGTFHLPPVEEDFSPELLRQLRTAVVSTDEGLFDIVCNTIAPLQVLRNTLGRWISELPDGALRLAASDVKMCLQVDLLCDSVAPSTGDDQAYAPFSPQVLALPWSPRPAGLPGLLLHFSPLQGQRWLDLEPGGGWRAYPFHLPPTLTMDFAGAAVQLPRPPLSSGVFGDAPSCSLRVLRRHLAWLDFCLKWLAIVMHLAKSGRRCLLDLTLVPMGCHTLRDWLSTASQHECPALSENQADNTQKTFMVMEGISPVNLMSLLRKLSIPRDFDVLSMPQVDNVDLPMLDTLLHGTNSPGFMMAEVTDEIPPPSQVDFGM
;
A
#
# COMPACT_ATOMS: atom_id res chain seq x y z
N MET A 1 -17.21 5.71 -98.63
CA MET A 1 -16.87 7.15 -98.48
C MET A 1 -17.52 7.64 -97.20
N SER A 2 -17.13 7.24 -96.00
CA SER A 2 -15.81 7.29 -95.33
C SER A 2 -15.48 8.67 -94.76
N ARG A 3 -15.87 8.83 -93.49
CA ARG A 3 -15.30 9.66 -92.41
C ARG A 3 -15.46 11.19 -92.47
N GLY A 4 -16.11 11.70 -91.41
CA GLY A 4 -15.49 12.76 -90.62
C GLY A 4 -16.31 14.03 -90.39
N TYR A 5 -17.46 13.94 -89.70
CA TYR A 5 -18.10 15.13 -89.09
C TYR A 5 -18.83 14.76 -87.79
N LEU A 6 -18.12 14.11 -86.88
CA LEU A 6 -18.51 13.96 -85.47
C LEU A 6 -17.22 13.82 -84.67
N SER A 7 -16.64 14.91 -84.16
CA SER A 7 -15.98 14.87 -82.83
C SER A 7 -15.39 16.18 -82.28
N ASP A 8 -15.33 17.32 -82.98
CA ASP A 8 -14.73 18.51 -82.35
C ASP A 8 -15.58 19.08 -81.22
N ASP A 9 -16.91 19.05 -81.34
CA ASP A 9 -17.81 19.56 -80.29
C ASP A 9 -17.92 18.60 -79.09
N THR A 10 -17.78 17.28 -79.31
CA THR A 10 -17.72 16.29 -78.21
C THR A 10 -16.35 16.27 -77.53
N ALA A 11 -15.25 16.46 -78.27
CA ALA A 11 -13.91 16.60 -77.70
C ALA A 11 -13.75 17.90 -76.90
N ALA A 12 -14.36 19.01 -77.35
CA ALA A 12 -14.42 20.28 -76.62
C ALA A 12 -15.26 20.16 -75.34
N LYS A 13 -16.46 19.56 -75.42
CA LYS A 13 -17.30 19.27 -74.24
C LYS A 13 -16.63 18.31 -73.25
N HIS A 14 -15.88 17.31 -73.73
CA HIS A 14 -15.10 16.42 -72.88
C HIS A 14 -13.91 17.11 -72.20
N ARG A 15 -13.20 18.02 -72.90
CA ARG A 15 -12.17 18.86 -72.27
C ARG A 15 -12.75 19.80 -71.22
N GLN A 16 -13.84 20.50 -71.55
CA GLN A 16 -14.50 21.42 -70.62
C GLN A 16 -15.06 20.71 -69.37
N THR A 17 -15.65 19.52 -69.53
CA THR A 17 -16.08 18.69 -68.39
C THR A 17 -14.91 18.10 -67.60
N ALA A 18 -13.79 17.77 -68.23
CA ALA A 18 -12.58 17.34 -67.54
C ALA A 18 -11.94 18.49 -66.72
N GLU A 19 -11.90 19.70 -67.27
CA GLU A 19 -11.44 20.91 -66.59
C GLU A 19 -12.34 21.28 -65.41
N LEU A 20 -13.67 21.24 -65.59
CA LEU A 20 -14.62 21.47 -64.51
C LEU A 20 -14.50 20.40 -63.40
N ARG A 21 -14.30 19.13 -63.75
CA ARG A 21 -14.04 18.06 -62.76
C ARG A 21 -12.71 18.25 -62.04
N HIS A 22 -11.67 18.70 -62.74
CA HIS A 22 -10.38 19.02 -62.14
C HIS A 22 -10.50 20.19 -61.17
N ALA A 23 -11.14 21.29 -61.57
CA ALA A 23 -11.42 22.45 -60.73
C ALA A 23 -12.26 22.09 -59.49
N LEU A 24 -13.29 21.25 -59.64
CA LEU A 24 -14.11 20.77 -58.52
C LEU A 24 -13.28 19.88 -57.57
N ARG A 25 -12.43 18.98 -58.09
CA ARG A 25 -11.51 18.15 -57.28
C ARG A 25 -10.49 19.02 -56.53
N CYS A 26 -9.94 20.04 -57.17
CA CYS A 26 -9.06 21.01 -56.52
C CYS A 26 -9.78 21.79 -55.42
N SER A 27 -11.00 22.28 -55.66
CA SER A 27 -11.82 23.00 -54.67
C SER A 27 -12.20 22.12 -53.47
N LEU A 28 -12.59 20.87 -53.72
CA LEU A 28 -12.85 19.87 -52.68
C LEU A 28 -11.58 19.57 -51.87
N ALA A 29 -10.43 19.39 -52.54
CA ALA A 29 -9.15 19.18 -51.88
C ALA A 29 -8.77 20.39 -51.01
N THR A 30 -8.88 21.62 -51.52
CA THR A 30 -8.61 22.85 -50.76
C THR A 30 -9.55 22.99 -49.56
N SER A 31 -10.84 22.68 -49.73
CA SER A 31 -11.83 22.74 -48.66
C SER A 31 -11.57 21.68 -47.58
N ALA A 32 -11.23 20.44 -47.97
CA ALA A 32 -10.84 19.39 -47.04
C ALA A 32 -9.54 19.74 -46.27
N LEU A 33 -8.57 20.36 -46.95
CA LEU A 33 -7.32 20.80 -46.35
C LEU A 33 -7.54 21.96 -45.37
N ARG A 34 -8.41 22.92 -45.72
CA ARG A 34 -8.88 23.99 -44.81
C ARG A 34 -9.62 23.42 -43.59
N LEU A 35 -10.53 22.47 -43.78
CA LEU A 35 -11.25 21.80 -42.70
C LEU A 35 -10.29 21.05 -41.77
N HIS A 36 -9.26 20.39 -42.31
CA HIS A 36 -8.22 19.73 -41.52
C HIS A 36 -7.41 20.71 -40.67
N PHE A 37 -7.00 21.84 -41.25
CA PHE A 37 -6.26 22.89 -40.53
C PHE A 37 -7.14 23.59 -39.49
N LEU A 38 -8.36 24.00 -39.84
CA LEU A 38 -9.32 24.59 -38.90
C LEU A 38 -9.67 23.59 -37.79
N GLY A 39 -9.90 22.33 -38.12
CA GLY A 39 -10.14 21.27 -37.14
C GLY A 39 -8.92 21.03 -36.23
N LYS A 40 -7.69 21.13 -36.74
CA LYS A 40 -6.47 21.13 -35.91
C LYS A 40 -6.44 22.36 -34.99
N SER A 41 -6.77 23.55 -35.48
CA SER A 41 -6.79 24.80 -34.70
C SER A 41 -7.86 24.80 -33.61
N VAL A 42 -9.10 24.39 -33.90
CA VAL A 42 -10.17 24.22 -32.91
C VAL A 42 -9.77 23.20 -31.85
N ARG A 43 -9.24 22.03 -32.24
CA ARG A 43 -8.74 21.04 -31.26
C ARG A 43 -7.61 21.58 -30.40
N ARG A 44 -6.74 22.45 -30.94
CA ARG A 44 -5.68 23.14 -30.17
C ARG A 44 -6.28 24.15 -29.21
N ALA A 45 -7.25 24.97 -29.63
CA ALA A 45 -7.95 25.93 -28.79
C ALA A 45 -8.71 25.22 -27.65
N CYS A 46 -9.54 24.23 -27.94
CA CYS A 46 -10.25 23.46 -26.90
C CYS A 46 -9.29 22.77 -25.91
N ARG A 47 -8.13 22.28 -26.38
CA ARG A 47 -7.10 21.72 -25.49
C ARG A 47 -6.50 22.80 -24.58
N ARG A 48 -6.24 24.00 -25.11
CA ARG A 48 -5.72 25.15 -24.36
C ARG A 48 -6.71 25.59 -23.28
N ASP A 49 -7.98 25.78 -23.64
CA ASP A 49 -9.03 26.22 -22.72
C ASP A 49 -9.27 25.18 -21.62
N ARG A 50 -9.31 23.89 -21.99
CA ARG A 50 -9.40 22.79 -21.02
C ARG A 50 -8.20 22.78 -20.06
N ASN A 51 -6.99 23.01 -20.56
CA ASN A 51 -5.80 23.04 -19.72
C ASN A 51 -5.81 24.26 -18.79
N ALA A 52 -6.22 25.44 -19.28
CA ALA A 52 -6.37 26.65 -18.47
C ALA A 52 -7.42 26.48 -17.37
N TYR A 53 -8.57 25.88 -17.70
CA TYR A 53 -9.61 25.55 -16.70
C TYR A 53 -9.10 24.58 -15.63
N LEU A 54 -8.39 23.51 -16.02
CA LEU A 54 -7.82 22.56 -15.06
C LEU A 54 -6.69 23.18 -14.23
N ALA A 55 -5.91 24.10 -14.79
CA ALA A 55 -4.90 24.87 -14.07
C ALA A 55 -5.55 25.74 -12.99
N ALA A 56 -6.58 26.51 -13.33
CA ALA A 56 -7.32 27.34 -12.37
C ALA A 56 -7.93 26.51 -11.23
N LEU A 57 -8.49 25.33 -11.53
CA LEU A 57 -8.97 24.41 -10.50
C LEU A 57 -7.85 23.84 -9.63
N ALA A 58 -6.65 23.64 -10.18
CA ALA A 58 -5.50 23.17 -9.44
C ALA A 58 -4.94 24.26 -8.52
N ASP A 59 -4.88 25.52 -8.98
CA ASP A 59 -4.49 26.67 -8.17
C ASP A 59 -5.47 26.85 -7.00
N GLN A 60 -6.79 26.74 -7.25
CA GLN A 60 -7.81 26.73 -6.19
C GLN A 60 -7.62 25.57 -5.19
N ALA A 61 -7.18 24.40 -5.65
CA ALA A 61 -6.96 23.26 -4.77
C ALA A 61 -5.69 23.41 -3.92
N ASP A 62 -4.68 24.13 -4.42
CA ASP A 62 -3.47 24.45 -3.68
C ASP A 62 -3.77 25.45 -2.55
N SER A 63 -4.51 26.53 -2.89
CA SER A 63 -4.91 27.60 -1.97
C SER A 63 -6.07 27.26 -1.02
N ALA A 64 -6.79 26.16 -1.27
CA ALA A 64 -7.94 25.77 -0.45
C ALA A 64 -7.58 25.55 1.03
N SER A 65 -8.44 26.04 1.92
CA SER A 65 -8.40 25.79 3.36
C SER A 65 -8.62 24.29 3.67
N PRO A 66 -8.11 23.76 4.79
CA PRO A 66 -8.19 22.33 5.12
C PRO A 66 -9.60 21.73 4.98
N ASP A 67 -10.64 22.48 5.32
CA ASP A 67 -12.03 22.03 5.27
C ASP A 67 -12.59 21.93 3.84
N GLN A 68 -12.05 22.73 2.90
CA GLN A 68 -12.51 22.80 1.52
C GLN A 68 -11.62 22.03 0.54
N VAL A 69 -10.39 21.68 0.93
CA VAL A 69 -9.41 20.94 0.08
C VAL A 69 -10.03 19.70 -0.55
N HIS A 70 -10.78 18.91 0.21
CA HIS A 70 -11.39 17.69 -0.30
C HIS A 70 -12.42 17.96 -1.42
N VAL A 71 -13.21 19.04 -1.31
CA VAL A 71 -14.15 19.46 -2.34
C VAL A 71 -13.41 19.98 -3.58
N ALA A 72 -12.40 20.84 -3.39
CA ALA A 72 -11.58 21.37 -4.47
C ALA A 72 -10.89 20.24 -5.27
N ILE A 73 -10.29 19.27 -4.57
CA ILE A 73 -9.68 18.09 -5.19
C ILE A 73 -10.72 17.23 -5.92
N ARG A 74 -11.94 17.05 -5.36
CA ARG A 74 -13.00 16.31 -6.07
C ARG A 74 -13.46 17.04 -7.34
N LYS A 75 -13.56 18.37 -7.34
CA LYS A 75 -13.87 19.17 -8.54
C LYS A 75 -12.78 18.96 -9.61
N LEU A 76 -11.52 18.94 -9.21
CA LEU A 76 -10.38 18.70 -10.10
C LEU A 76 -10.34 17.27 -10.67
N LEU A 77 -10.58 16.25 -9.83
CA LEU A 77 -10.60 14.85 -10.25
C LEU A 77 -11.81 14.51 -11.12
N LYS A 78 -13.00 15.02 -10.77
CA LYS A 78 -14.29 14.69 -11.40
C LYS A 78 -15.06 15.94 -11.84
N PRO A 79 -14.51 16.76 -12.76
CA PRO A 79 -15.11 18.05 -13.12
C PRO A 79 -16.54 17.91 -13.65
N ARG A 80 -16.82 16.86 -14.42
CA ARG A 80 -18.17 16.57 -14.96
C ARG A 80 -19.24 16.34 -13.90
N LYS A 81 -18.90 15.82 -12.71
CA LYS A 81 -19.88 15.58 -11.63
C LYS A 81 -20.35 16.90 -10.98
N TYR A 82 -19.52 17.93 -11.06
CA TYR A 82 -19.79 19.26 -10.50
C TYR A 82 -20.19 20.27 -11.57
N GLN A 83 -20.50 19.81 -12.78
CA GLN A 83 -21.10 20.59 -13.86
C GLN A 83 -22.59 20.27 -13.89
N SER A 84 -23.43 21.30 -13.90
CA SER A 84 -24.88 21.16 -14.09
C SER A 84 -25.14 20.70 -15.52
N GLY A 85 -25.40 19.41 -15.70
CA GLY A 85 -25.83 18.81 -16.96
C GLY A 85 -27.11 18.00 -16.75
N PRO A 86 -27.85 17.65 -17.82
CA PRO A 86 -29.07 16.86 -17.71
C PRO A 86 -28.78 15.54 -16.99
N GLN A 87 -29.57 15.21 -15.97
CA GLN A 87 -29.47 13.92 -15.29
C GLN A 87 -29.84 12.81 -16.29
N PRO A 88 -29.00 11.77 -16.45
CA PRO A 88 -29.33 10.66 -17.33
C PRO A 88 -30.59 9.95 -16.82
N LEU A 89 -31.48 9.55 -17.74
CA LEU A 89 -32.70 8.80 -17.41
C LEU A 89 -32.36 7.54 -16.59
N PRO A 90 -33.16 7.18 -15.56
CA PRO A 90 -32.89 6.01 -14.74
C PRO A 90 -32.90 4.74 -15.59
N ARG A 91 -31.79 3.98 -15.60
CA ARG A 91 -31.73 2.65 -16.22
C ARG A 91 -31.94 1.59 -15.13
N LEU A 92 -33.13 1.51 -14.57
CA LEU A 92 -33.51 0.46 -13.60
C LEU A 92 -34.29 -0.63 -14.31
N LYS A 93 -33.99 -1.90 -14.03
CA LYS A 93 -34.72 -3.06 -14.52
C LYS A 93 -35.58 -3.68 -13.42
N THR A 94 -36.77 -4.14 -13.79
CA THR A 94 -37.62 -4.99 -12.96
C THR A 94 -37.05 -6.42 -12.88
N PRO A 95 -37.55 -7.28 -11.97
CA PRO A 95 -37.12 -8.67 -11.87
C PRO A 95 -37.23 -9.46 -13.19
N ASP A 96 -38.20 -9.12 -14.02
CA ASP A 96 -38.46 -9.76 -15.32
C ASP A 96 -37.48 -9.29 -16.42
N GLY A 97 -36.54 -8.40 -16.09
CA GLY A 97 -35.52 -7.89 -16.99
C GLY A 97 -35.94 -6.69 -17.84
N ALA A 98 -37.22 -6.28 -17.79
CA ALA A 98 -37.74 -5.09 -18.45
C ALA A 98 -37.22 -3.80 -17.82
N LEU A 99 -37.00 -2.76 -18.62
CA LEU A 99 -36.59 -1.44 -18.11
C LEU A 99 -37.80 -0.66 -17.59
N CYS A 100 -37.66 -0.04 -16.43
CA CYS A 100 -38.62 0.91 -15.90
C CYS A 100 -38.70 2.12 -16.85
N GLN A 101 -39.91 2.48 -17.29
CA GLN A 101 -40.11 3.55 -18.27
C GLN A 101 -40.45 4.91 -17.65
N THR A 102 -41.01 4.92 -16.43
CA THR A 102 -41.45 6.12 -15.73
C THR A 102 -40.73 6.28 -14.39
N HIS A 103 -40.73 7.49 -13.83
CA HIS A 103 -40.20 7.75 -12.49
C HIS A 103 -40.97 6.93 -11.43
N ASP A 104 -42.29 6.86 -11.56
CA ASP A 104 -43.13 6.11 -10.63
C ASP A 104 -42.82 4.61 -10.66
N ALA A 105 -42.60 4.03 -11.84
CA ALA A 105 -42.18 2.63 -11.97
C ALA A 105 -40.81 2.38 -11.32
N VAL A 106 -39.88 3.34 -11.44
CA VAL A 106 -38.57 3.27 -10.76
C VAL A 106 -38.75 3.31 -9.25
N MET A 107 -39.58 4.21 -8.74
CA MET A 107 -39.87 4.34 -7.32
C MET A 107 -40.56 3.08 -6.76
N GLN A 108 -41.57 2.56 -7.46
CA GLN A 108 -42.26 1.32 -7.09
C GLN A 108 -41.29 0.13 -7.01
N GLU A 109 -40.38 0.00 -7.97
CA GLU A 109 -39.36 -1.06 -7.95
C GLU A 109 -38.39 -0.89 -6.77
N TRP A 110 -38.02 0.34 -6.40
CA TRP A 110 -37.23 0.60 -5.19
C TRP A 110 -37.99 0.23 -3.91
N ARG A 111 -39.27 0.62 -3.80
CA ARG A 111 -40.13 0.27 -2.68
C ARG A 111 -40.25 -1.24 -2.53
N ARG A 112 -40.54 -1.94 -3.63
CA ARG A 112 -40.60 -3.41 -3.68
C ARG A 112 -39.28 -4.03 -3.24
N HIS A 113 -38.15 -3.55 -3.76
CA HIS A 113 -36.84 -4.11 -3.43
C HIS A 113 -36.47 -3.91 -1.95
N PHE A 114 -36.48 -2.67 -1.44
CA PHE A 114 -36.08 -2.39 -0.06
C PHE A 114 -37.14 -2.83 0.95
N GLY A 115 -38.43 -2.75 0.60
CA GLY A 115 -39.52 -3.35 1.37
C GLY A 115 -39.32 -4.85 1.51
N SER A 116 -39.04 -5.57 0.41
CA SER A 116 -38.80 -7.02 0.49
C SER A 116 -37.60 -7.40 1.36
N LEU A 117 -36.62 -6.52 1.57
CA LEU A 117 -35.47 -6.78 2.43
C LEU A 117 -35.82 -6.71 3.91
N GLU A 118 -36.69 -5.79 4.34
CA GLU A 118 -37.06 -5.58 5.75
C GLU A 118 -38.49 -6.05 6.09
N GLY A 119 -39.13 -6.84 5.22
CA GLY A 119 -40.52 -7.26 5.43
C GLY A 119 -41.48 -6.06 5.43
N GLY A 120 -41.21 -5.09 4.56
CA GLY A 120 -41.85 -3.78 4.55
C GLY A 120 -43.24 -3.80 3.93
N GLN A 121 -44.14 -3.00 4.52
CA GLN A 121 -45.50 -2.76 4.04
C GLN A 121 -45.75 -1.26 3.88
N GLU A 122 -46.43 -0.89 2.80
CA GLU A 122 -46.87 0.48 2.59
C GLU A 122 -47.98 0.84 3.61
N VAL A 123 -47.79 1.94 4.33
CA VAL A 123 -48.75 2.45 5.34
C VAL A 123 -48.87 3.97 5.21
N SER A 124 -50.01 4.53 5.61
CA SER A 124 -50.13 5.98 5.79
C SER A 124 -49.36 6.45 7.03
N ALA A 125 -48.90 7.70 7.03
CA ALA A 125 -48.19 8.26 8.18
C ALA A 125 -49.10 8.34 9.42
N GLU A 126 -50.38 8.65 9.22
CA GLU A 126 -51.40 8.77 10.26
C GLU A 126 -51.63 7.42 10.97
N SER A 127 -51.98 6.38 10.22
CA SER A 127 -52.12 5.00 10.76
C SER A 127 -50.87 4.54 11.51
N LEU A 128 -49.66 4.85 11.00
CA LEU A 128 -48.43 4.47 11.69
C LEU A 128 -48.27 5.17 13.05
N VAL A 129 -48.67 6.44 13.14
CA VAL A 129 -48.65 7.21 14.39
C VAL A 129 -49.70 6.69 15.36
N ASP A 130 -50.95 6.53 14.90
CA ASP A 130 -52.07 6.09 15.73
C ASP A 130 -51.84 4.69 16.30
N GLU A 131 -51.38 3.75 15.47
CA GLU A 131 -51.02 2.39 15.91
C GLU A 131 -49.85 2.41 16.90
N CYS A 132 -48.85 3.28 16.69
CA CYS A 132 -47.70 3.40 17.58
C CYS A 132 -48.11 3.94 18.95
N ILE A 133 -48.98 4.96 18.99
CA ILE A 133 -49.46 5.55 20.24
C ILE A 133 -50.32 4.54 20.99
N GLY A 134 -51.31 3.93 20.33
CA GLY A 134 -52.17 2.93 20.97
C GLY A 134 -51.37 1.79 21.60
N ARG A 135 -50.36 1.27 20.90
CA ARG A 135 -49.45 0.25 21.43
C ARG A 135 -48.62 0.75 22.63
N GLN A 136 -48.11 1.98 22.58
CA GLN A 136 -47.34 2.55 23.69
C GLN A 136 -48.22 2.69 24.94
N ASP A 137 -49.49 3.09 24.78
CA ASP A 137 -50.46 3.16 25.86
C ASP A 137 -50.77 1.76 26.43
N ASP A 138 -50.92 0.75 25.56
CA ASP A 138 -51.14 -0.65 25.97
C ASP A 138 -49.94 -1.25 26.74
N TRP A 139 -48.71 -0.90 26.36
CA TRP A 139 -47.50 -1.41 27.01
C TRP A 139 -47.19 -0.73 28.35
N GLY A 140 -47.73 0.46 28.58
CA GLY A 140 -47.62 1.18 29.85
C GLY A 140 -46.24 1.74 30.17
N VAL A 141 -46.01 2.03 31.46
CA VAL A 141 -44.83 2.73 31.99
C VAL A 141 -44.02 1.77 32.85
N LEU A 142 -42.70 1.95 32.92
CA LEU A 142 -41.86 1.19 33.85
C LEU A 142 -42.13 1.64 35.29
N GLU A 143 -42.51 0.71 36.15
CA GLU A 143 -42.77 0.96 37.58
C GLU A 143 -41.47 1.30 38.34
N GLU A 144 -40.37 0.64 38.00
CA GLU A 144 -39.07 0.83 38.65
C GLU A 144 -37.95 1.01 37.62
N VAL A 145 -37.12 2.05 37.82
CA VAL A 145 -35.93 2.31 36.99
C VAL A 145 -34.74 2.66 37.88
N SER A 146 -33.63 1.95 37.71
CA SER A 146 -32.39 2.25 38.44
C SER A 146 -31.75 3.54 37.92
N TRP A 147 -31.50 4.48 38.82
CA TRP A 147 -30.85 5.75 38.48
C TRP A 147 -29.44 5.58 37.87
N THR A 148 -28.76 4.46 38.17
CA THR A 148 -27.43 4.15 37.61
C THR A 148 -27.48 3.80 36.12
N GLU A 149 -28.64 3.39 35.62
CA GLU A 149 -28.84 3.01 34.22
C GLU A 149 -29.22 4.22 33.36
N LEU A 150 -29.87 5.22 33.95
CA LEU A 150 -30.25 6.46 33.30
C LEU A 150 -29.04 7.26 32.82
N PRO A 151 -28.99 7.70 31.54
CA PRO A 151 -27.97 8.63 31.06
C PRO A 151 -27.85 9.83 31.96
N ALA A 152 -26.63 10.31 32.20
CA ALA A 152 -26.39 11.61 32.83
C ALA A 152 -26.49 12.72 31.77
N PHE A 153 -26.72 13.95 32.21
CA PHE A 153 -26.80 15.10 31.28
C PHE A 153 -25.53 15.25 30.45
N ALA A 154 -24.37 15.01 31.07
CA ALA A 154 -23.07 15.01 30.41
C ALA A 154 -22.95 13.93 29.31
N ASP A 155 -23.61 12.78 29.45
CA ASP A 155 -23.60 11.74 28.41
C ASP A 155 -24.35 12.20 27.16
N LEU A 156 -25.48 12.89 27.34
CA LEU A 156 -26.24 13.47 26.23
C LEU A 156 -25.46 14.58 25.53
N VAL A 157 -24.83 15.48 26.31
CA VAL A 157 -23.94 16.51 25.77
C VAL A 157 -22.79 15.88 24.98
N GLY A 158 -22.14 14.85 25.54
CA GLY A 158 -21.08 14.10 24.87
C GLY A 158 -21.56 13.42 23.58
N ALA A 159 -22.76 12.86 23.58
CA ALA A 159 -23.38 12.23 22.42
C ALA A 159 -23.59 13.25 21.28
N LEU A 160 -24.06 14.46 21.61
CA LEU A 160 -24.25 15.58 20.68
C LEU A 160 -22.92 16.13 20.15
N GLN A 161 -21.91 16.31 21.01
CA GLN A 161 -20.57 16.75 20.60
C GLN A 161 -19.87 15.76 19.66
N ALA A 162 -20.15 14.46 19.83
CA ALA A 162 -19.64 13.40 18.99
C ALA A 162 -20.33 13.30 17.61
N VAL A 163 -21.31 14.16 17.31
CA VAL A 163 -21.92 14.27 15.99
C VAL A 163 -20.96 14.96 15.02
N HIS A 164 -20.83 14.42 13.81
CA HIS A 164 -20.05 15.05 12.74
C HIS A 164 -20.90 16.12 12.03
N PRO A 165 -20.45 17.39 12.00
CA PRO A 165 -21.28 18.52 11.55
C PRO A 165 -21.63 18.50 10.06
N HIS A 166 -20.84 17.82 9.23
CA HIS A 166 -21.00 17.79 7.76
C HIS A 166 -21.63 16.48 7.25
N LYS A 167 -22.42 15.81 8.08
CA LYS A 167 -23.24 14.65 7.67
C LYS A 167 -24.58 15.11 7.09
N ALA A 168 -25.25 14.21 6.36
CA ALA A 168 -26.60 14.48 5.85
C ALA A 168 -27.59 14.61 7.02
N ALA A 169 -28.55 15.51 6.88
CA ALA A 169 -29.69 15.63 7.79
C ALA A 169 -30.71 14.51 7.55
N GLY A 170 -31.50 14.20 8.58
CA GLY A 170 -32.60 13.25 8.48
C GLY A 170 -33.83 13.87 7.81
N PRO A 171 -35.00 13.20 7.91
CA PRO A 171 -36.25 13.67 7.33
C PRO A 171 -36.75 14.99 7.96
N ASP A 172 -36.28 15.32 9.17
CA ASP A 172 -36.55 16.56 9.89
C ASP A 172 -35.76 17.77 9.34
N LEU A 173 -34.82 17.53 8.43
CA LEU A 173 -33.92 18.52 7.83
C LEU A 173 -33.05 19.29 8.85
N VAL A 174 -32.97 18.82 10.09
CA VAL A 174 -32.17 19.45 11.15
C VAL A 174 -30.68 19.23 10.86
N PRO A 175 -29.89 20.31 10.66
CA PRO A 175 -28.47 20.18 10.33
C PRO A 175 -27.66 19.58 11.50
N PRO A 176 -26.84 18.54 11.27
CA PRO A 176 -26.00 17.95 12.31
C PRO A 176 -24.98 18.92 12.94
N ALA A 177 -24.69 20.05 12.27
CA ALA A 177 -23.81 21.08 12.79
C ALA A 177 -24.33 21.72 14.09
N ILE A 178 -25.66 21.76 14.28
CA ILE A 178 -26.29 22.34 15.47
C ILE A 178 -25.92 21.51 16.71
N CYS A 179 -25.91 20.17 16.62
CA CYS A 179 -25.60 19.28 17.74
C CYS A 179 -24.22 19.55 18.33
N ARG A 180 -23.19 19.74 17.49
CA ARG A 180 -21.82 19.95 17.99
C ARG A 180 -21.59 21.37 18.48
N ARG A 181 -22.12 22.37 17.77
CA ARG A 181 -21.91 23.79 18.09
C ARG A 181 -22.73 24.24 19.31
N PHE A 182 -23.94 23.72 19.45
CA PHE A 182 -24.89 24.08 20.50
C PHE A 182 -25.25 22.88 21.38
N ALA A 183 -24.27 22.02 21.67
CA ALA A 183 -24.50 20.76 22.38
C ALA A 183 -25.23 20.92 23.72
N VAL A 184 -24.85 21.93 24.51
CA VAL A 184 -25.46 22.17 25.83
C VAL A 184 -26.89 22.71 25.71
N PRO A 185 -27.18 23.78 24.94
CA PRO A 185 -28.56 24.24 24.73
C PRO A 185 -29.48 23.15 24.15
N VAL A 186 -28.99 22.39 23.16
CA VAL A 186 -29.78 21.29 22.57
C VAL A 186 -30.00 20.17 23.59
N ALA A 187 -29.01 19.83 24.40
CA ALA A 187 -29.17 18.85 25.47
C ALA A 187 -30.24 19.29 26.48
N ALA A 188 -30.30 20.58 26.85
CA ALA A 188 -31.32 21.08 27.76
C ALA A 188 -32.75 20.86 27.24
N LEU A 189 -32.97 21.02 25.92
CA LEU A 189 -34.25 20.75 25.28
C LEU A 189 -34.55 19.24 25.14
N MET A 190 -33.53 18.43 24.88
CA MET A 190 -33.66 16.99 24.66
C MET A 190 -33.70 16.18 25.95
N TRP A 191 -33.22 16.74 27.06
CA TRP A 191 -33.12 16.05 28.34
C TRP A 191 -34.48 15.59 28.89
N PRO A 192 -35.55 16.40 28.91
CA PRO A 192 -36.87 15.93 29.31
C PRO A 192 -37.41 14.81 28.42
N LEU A 193 -37.13 14.86 27.10
CA LEU A 193 -37.53 13.80 26.17
C LEU A 193 -36.79 12.49 26.44
N LEU A 194 -35.49 12.57 26.74
CA LEU A 194 -34.68 11.41 27.13
C LEU A 194 -35.24 10.73 28.37
N LEU A 195 -35.54 11.51 29.42
CA LEU A 195 -36.08 10.99 30.67
C LEU A 195 -37.47 10.40 30.48
N LYS A 196 -38.35 11.10 29.75
CA LYS A 196 -39.67 10.56 29.39
C LYS A 196 -39.52 9.23 28.65
N GLY A 197 -38.63 9.14 27.65
CA GLY A 197 -38.44 7.89 26.93
C GLY A 197 -37.88 6.75 27.79
N ALA A 198 -37.11 7.06 28.84
CA ALA A 198 -36.68 6.06 29.81
C ALA A 198 -37.84 5.58 30.70
N PHE A 199 -38.60 6.48 31.30
CA PHE A 199 -39.66 6.13 32.25
C PHE A 199 -40.87 5.48 31.55
N PHE A 200 -41.31 6.07 30.44
CA PHE A 200 -42.45 5.55 29.66
C PHE A 200 -42.07 4.40 28.73
N ALA A 201 -40.79 3.98 28.71
CA ALA A 201 -40.26 2.99 27.78
C ALA A 201 -40.71 3.20 26.32
N SER A 202 -40.89 4.46 25.91
CA SER A 202 -41.48 4.85 24.64
C SER A 202 -40.56 5.82 23.92
N GLU A 203 -40.47 5.72 22.59
CA GLU A 203 -39.76 6.71 21.79
C GLU A 203 -40.69 7.38 20.78
N PRO A 204 -40.44 8.66 20.43
CA PRO A 204 -41.20 9.33 19.39
C PRO A 204 -41.13 8.55 18.07
N VAL A 205 -42.29 8.32 17.43
CA VAL A 205 -42.37 7.58 16.16
C VAL A 205 -41.48 8.17 15.06
N GLY A 206 -41.27 9.49 15.07
CA GLY A 206 -40.34 10.16 14.16
C GLY A 206 -38.88 9.67 14.28
N PHE A 207 -38.45 9.21 15.46
CA PHE A 207 -37.09 8.69 15.70
C PHE A 207 -36.93 7.21 15.34
N LYS A 208 -38.04 6.49 15.15
CA LYS A 208 -38.06 5.06 14.80
C LYS A 208 -37.65 4.78 13.34
N GLY A 209 -37.67 5.79 12.48
CA GLY A 209 -37.41 5.67 11.04
C GLY A 209 -36.53 6.77 10.42
N GLY A 210 -36.61 6.94 9.10
CA GLY A 210 -35.81 7.93 8.38
C GLY A 210 -35.91 7.87 6.86
N THR A 211 -35.06 8.66 6.20
CA THR A 211 -34.95 8.69 4.75
C THR A 211 -33.96 7.63 4.27
N LEU A 212 -34.41 6.71 3.42
CA LEU A 212 -33.58 5.68 2.82
C LEU A 212 -32.93 6.21 1.52
N HIS A 213 -31.61 6.17 1.47
CA HIS A 213 -30.84 6.45 0.26
C HIS A 213 -30.26 5.17 -0.32
N HIS A 214 -30.31 5.02 -1.64
CA HIS A 214 -29.70 3.88 -2.32
C HIS A 214 -28.28 4.22 -2.83
N ILE A 215 -27.33 3.32 -2.60
CA ILE A 215 -25.93 3.47 -2.98
C ILE A 215 -25.47 2.26 -3.81
N PRO A 216 -24.82 2.45 -4.97
CA PRO A 216 -24.37 1.34 -5.80
C PRO A 216 -23.34 0.46 -5.10
N LYS A 217 -23.55 -0.86 -5.14
CA LYS A 217 -22.55 -1.84 -4.74
C LYS A 217 -21.33 -1.71 -5.65
N PRO A 218 -20.10 -1.66 -5.10
CA PRO A 218 -18.90 -1.58 -5.92
C PRO A 218 -18.78 -2.83 -6.81
N ALA A 219 -18.49 -2.63 -8.09
CA ALA A 219 -18.29 -3.69 -9.09
C ALA A 219 -19.49 -4.65 -9.30
N ALA A 220 -20.73 -4.17 -9.13
CA ALA A 220 -21.91 -4.94 -9.48
C ALA A 220 -21.93 -5.30 -10.99
N PRO A 221 -22.28 -6.55 -11.35
CA PRO A 221 -22.25 -7.05 -12.73
C PRO A 221 -23.25 -6.32 -13.64
N ASP A 222 -24.46 -6.06 -13.14
CA ASP A 222 -25.44 -5.18 -13.80
C ASP A 222 -25.84 -4.06 -12.83
N ARG A 223 -25.44 -2.82 -13.14
CA ARG A 223 -25.78 -1.64 -12.33
C ARG A 223 -27.25 -1.24 -12.45
N ALA A 224 -27.95 -1.77 -13.45
CA ALA A 224 -29.36 -1.52 -13.69
C ALA A 224 -30.30 -2.37 -12.82
N LEU A 225 -29.79 -3.32 -12.03
CA LEU A 225 -30.63 -4.12 -11.13
C LEU A 225 -30.71 -3.47 -9.74
N ALA A 226 -31.89 -3.55 -9.11
CA ALA A 226 -32.09 -3.05 -7.76
C ALA A 226 -31.20 -3.76 -6.73
N SER A 227 -31.01 -5.08 -6.90
CA SER A 227 -30.12 -5.92 -6.07
C SER A 227 -28.65 -5.49 -6.07
N SER A 228 -28.24 -4.67 -7.05
CA SER A 228 -26.92 -4.05 -7.14
C SER A 228 -26.77 -2.77 -6.31
N GLN A 229 -27.80 -2.36 -5.56
CA GLN A 229 -27.75 -1.24 -4.63
C GLN A 229 -27.75 -1.70 -3.16
N ARG A 230 -27.32 -0.82 -2.26
CA ARG A 230 -27.47 -0.94 -0.81
C ARG A 230 -28.31 0.23 -0.31
N GLY A 231 -29.27 -0.06 0.56
CA GLY A 231 -29.98 0.96 1.33
C GLY A 231 -29.08 1.48 2.44
N ILE A 232 -29.15 2.77 2.73
CA ILE A 232 -28.62 3.38 3.95
C ILE A 232 -29.72 4.29 4.50
N LEU A 233 -30.14 4.02 5.73
CA LEU A 233 -31.14 4.82 6.42
C LEU A 233 -30.45 6.04 7.06
N VAL A 234 -30.96 7.23 6.75
CA VAL A 234 -30.55 8.48 7.40
C VAL A 234 -31.64 8.87 8.39
N GLN A 235 -31.36 8.62 9.67
CA GLN A 235 -32.26 8.93 10.78
C GLN A 235 -32.14 10.40 11.22
N PRO A 236 -33.18 10.95 11.90
CA PRO A 236 -33.09 12.22 12.60
C PRO A 236 -31.88 12.28 13.53
N VAL A 237 -31.15 13.41 13.49
CA VAL A 237 -29.89 13.55 14.23
C VAL A 237 -30.10 13.56 15.75
N LEU A 238 -31.23 14.10 16.21
CA LEU A 238 -31.58 14.17 17.64
C LEU A 238 -31.93 12.77 18.18
N GLY A 239 -32.77 12.01 17.49
CA GLY A 239 -33.07 10.61 17.85
C GLY A 239 -31.80 9.75 17.92
N LYS A 240 -30.89 9.93 16.96
CA LYS A 240 -29.58 9.25 16.98
C LYS A 240 -28.71 9.64 18.17
N ALA A 241 -28.78 10.89 18.65
CA ALA A 241 -28.07 11.33 19.85
C ALA A 241 -28.66 10.68 21.11
N LEU A 242 -29.98 10.55 21.20
CA LEU A 242 -30.67 9.84 22.29
C LEU A 242 -30.29 8.35 22.32
N HIS A 243 -30.39 7.65 21.19
CA HIS A 243 -29.97 6.25 21.08
C HIS A 243 -28.50 6.06 21.46
N ARG A 244 -27.63 7.03 21.10
CA ARG A 244 -26.21 6.99 21.48
C ARG A 244 -26.00 7.18 22.99
N ALA A 245 -26.81 7.98 23.67
CA ALA A 245 -26.75 8.13 25.11
C ALA A 245 -27.11 6.81 25.83
N PHE A 246 -28.12 6.08 25.34
CA PHE A 246 -28.51 4.77 25.88
C PHE A 246 -27.63 3.60 25.43
N ARG A 247 -26.91 3.72 24.30
CA ARG A 247 -26.10 2.63 23.70
C ARG A 247 -25.15 1.94 24.69
N ARG A 248 -24.66 2.64 25.71
CA ARG A 248 -23.78 2.06 26.72
C ARG A 248 -24.37 0.84 27.42
N LEU A 249 -25.70 0.77 27.56
CA LEU A 249 -26.37 -0.31 28.29
C LEU A 249 -26.29 -1.63 27.50
N PRO A 250 -26.80 -1.72 26.25
CA PRO A 250 -26.65 -2.94 25.45
C PRO A 250 -25.17 -3.22 25.12
N ALA A 251 -24.32 -2.19 25.04
CA ALA A 251 -22.88 -2.41 24.84
C ALA A 251 -22.19 -3.10 26.03
N LYS A 252 -22.63 -2.83 27.28
CA LYS A 252 -22.14 -3.55 28.47
C LYS A 252 -22.55 -5.02 28.44
N VAL A 253 -23.79 -5.31 28.07
CA VAL A 253 -24.30 -6.68 27.89
C VAL A 253 -23.46 -7.41 26.83
N PHE A 254 -23.22 -6.77 25.69
CA PHE A 254 -22.37 -7.33 24.65
C PHE A 254 -20.95 -7.59 25.13
N GLU A 255 -20.30 -6.64 25.82
CA GLU A 255 -18.93 -6.85 26.29
C GLU A 255 -18.83 -8.01 27.31
N ALA A 256 -19.87 -8.23 28.12
CA ALA A 256 -19.94 -9.32 29.09
C ALA A 256 -20.18 -10.69 28.45
N GLN A 257 -20.96 -10.75 27.36
CA GLN A 257 -21.35 -12.01 26.70
C GLN A 257 -20.49 -12.35 25.48
N ALA A 258 -19.76 -11.39 24.91
CA ALA A 258 -19.02 -11.57 23.66
C ALA A 258 -17.98 -12.68 23.76
N ALA A 259 -17.96 -13.55 22.75
CA ALA A 259 -16.89 -14.52 22.60
C ALA A 259 -15.52 -13.80 22.48
N PRO A 260 -14.41 -14.38 22.98
CA PRO A 260 -13.10 -13.72 22.99
C PRO A 260 -12.61 -13.22 21.63
N LEU A 261 -13.04 -13.87 20.54
CA LEU A 261 -12.65 -13.59 19.17
C LEU A 261 -13.79 -12.99 18.32
N GLN A 262 -14.82 -12.49 18.97
CA GLN A 262 -15.80 -11.62 18.35
C GLN A 262 -15.26 -10.18 18.39
N ILE A 263 -14.54 -9.81 17.33
CA ILE A 263 -13.71 -8.60 17.23
C ILE A 263 -14.56 -7.38 16.80
N GLY A 264 -15.62 -7.61 16.01
CA GLY A 264 -16.47 -6.54 15.48
C GLY A 264 -17.26 -5.81 16.57
N GLY A 265 -17.42 -4.49 16.46
CA GLY A 265 -18.22 -3.69 17.37
C GLY A 265 -17.60 -3.38 18.75
N ARG A 266 -16.50 -4.07 19.13
CA ARG A 266 -15.82 -3.88 20.42
C ARG A 266 -14.80 -2.74 20.41
N GLN A 267 -14.66 -2.09 21.56
CA GLN A 267 -13.79 -0.93 21.69
C GLN A 267 -12.31 -1.32 21.56
N GLY A 268 -11.59 -0.62 20.68
CA GLY A 268 -10.16 -0.85 20.46
C GLY A 268 -9.80 -2.15 19.72
N MET A 269 -10.79 -2.97 19.34
CA MET A 269 -10.60 -4.14 18.49
C MET A 269 -10.77 -3.75 17.03
N THR A 270 -9.82 -4.12 16.17
CA THR A 270 -9.87 -3.77 14.74
C THR A 270 -9.79 -5.01 13.87
N TYR A 271 -10.26 -4.87 12.63
CA TYR A 271 -10.16 -5.89 11.58
C TYR A 271 -8.74 -6.44 11.36
N ALA A 272 -7.71 -5.69 11.78
CA ALA A 272 -6.32 -6.10 11.72
C ALA A 272 -6.04 -7.35 12.59
N PHE A 273 -6.69 -7.49 13.75
CA PHE A 273 -6.57 -8.68 14.58
C PHE A 273 -7.11 -9.91 13.86
N GLY A 274 -8.29 -9.82 13.25
CA GLY A 274 -8.85 -10.96 12.49
C GLY A 274 -7.98 -11.33 11.29
N SER A 275 -7.49 -10.35 10.53
CA SER A 275 -6.55 -10.59 9.42
C SER A 275 -5.23 -11.23 9.88
N PHE A 276 -4.72 -10.83 11.05
CA PHE A 276 -3.52 -11.40 11.65
C PHE A 276 -3.77 -12.84 12.09
N LEU A 277 -4.81 -13.08 12.90
CA LEU A 277 -5.18 -14.39 13.42
C LEU A 277 -5.35 -15.43 12.31
N SER A 278 -6.12 -15.13 11.26
CA SER A 278 -6.33 -16.09 10.17
C SER A 278 -5.02 -16.48 9.47
N ARG A 279 -4.11 -15.51 9.26
CA ARG A 279 -2.82 -15.76 8.60
C ARG A 279 -1.86 -16.54 9.50
N SER A 280 -1.75 -16.09 10.74
CA SER A 280 -0.84 -16.65 11.73
C SER A 280 -1.31 -18.06 12.15
N PHE A 281 -2.61 -18.33 12.15
CA PHE A 281 -3.16 -19.68 12.33
C PHE A 281 -2.65 -20.67 11.28
N LEU A 282 -2.71 -20.32 9.99
CA LEU A 282 -2.18 -21.17 8.93
C LEU A 282 -0.66 -21.37 9.04
N ALA A 283 0.06 -20.37 9.55
CA ALA A 283 1.49 -20.48 9.82
C ALA A 283 1.77 -21.42 11.01
N TYR A 284 1.01 -21.28 12.10
CA TYR A 284 1.04 -22.18 13.26
C TYR A 284 0.82 -23.63 12.84
N ALA A 285 -0.26 -23.92 12.12
CA ALA A 285 -0.57 -25.28 11.68
C ALA A 285 0.54 -25.87 10.80
N ARG A 286 1.10 -25.06 9.89
CA ARG A 286 2.22 -25.48 9.04
C ARG A 286 3.47 -25.82 9.85
N ASN A 287 3.84 -24.99 10.81
CA ASN A 287 5.02 -25.20 11.64
C ASN A 287 4.91 -26.47 12.50
N ARG A 288 3.67 -26.89 12.83
CA ARG A 288 3.36 -28.13 13.55
C ARG A 288 3.10 -29.34 12.63
N GLY A 289 3.20 -29.17 11.30
CA GLY A 289 2.91 -30.25 10.35
C GLY A 289 1.42 -30.65 10.26
N LEU A 290 0.52 -29.86 10.85
CA LEU A 290 -0.92 -30.12 10.86
C LEU A 290 -1.57 -29.74 9.52
N SER A 291 -2.57 -30.52 9.11
CA SER A 291 -3.49 -30.08 8.06
C SER A 291 -4.45 -29.06 8.65
N ALA A 292 -4.78 -28.01 7.90
CA ALA A 292 -5.62 -26.92 8.39
C ALA A 292 -6.50 -26.33 7.31
N ALA A 293 -7.62 -25.74 7.72
CA ALA A 293 -8.53 -25.02 6.87
C ALA A 293 -9.04 -23.75 7.55
N LEU A 294 -9.30 -22.74 6.73
CA LEU A 294 -10.13 -21.60 7.09
C LEU A 294 -11.43 -21.69 6.32
N VAL A 295 -12.54 -21.62 7.03
CA VAL A 295 -13.88 -21.65 6.46
C VAL A 295 -14.49 -20.28 6.65
N PHE A 296 -14.79 -19.61 5.54
CA PHE A 296 -15.39 -18.27 5.56
C PHE A 296 -16.89 -18.39 5.34
N SER A 297 -17.67 -17.67 6.14
CA SER A 297 -19.13 -17.58 6.04
C SER A 297 -19.52 -16.13 5.76
N ASP A 298 -20.19 -15.90 4.63
CA ASP A 298 -20.78 -14.59 4.25
C ASP A 298 -22.29 -14.67 4.43
N LEU A 299 -22.87 -13.79 5.24
CA LEU A 299 -24.31 -13.76 5.49
C LEU A 299 -25.02 -12.86 4.47
N ALA A 300 -26.13 -13.34 3.90
CA ALA A 300 -26.91 -12.59 2.94
C ALA A 300 -27.77 -11.53 3.67
N ALA A 301 -27.46 -10.26 3.41
CA ALA A 301 -28.22 -9.13 3.94
C ALA A 301 -28.39 -9.19 5.47
N ALA A 302 -27.33 -9.56 6.20
CA ALA A 302 -27.35 -9.90 7.63
C ALA A 302 -28.17 -8.94 8.50
N TYR A 303 -27.90 -7.63 8.40
CA TYR A 303 -28.63 -6.62 9.17
C TYR A 303 -30.10 -6.46 8.81
N TYR A 304 -30.50 -6.81 7.59
CA TYR A 304 -31.88 -6.73 7.11
C TYR A 304 -32.70 -8.00 7.42
N ALA A 305 -32.00 -9.13 7.58
CA ALA A 305 -32.62 -10.45 7.75
C ALA A 305 -32.94 -10.81 9.21
N VAL A 306 -32.44 -10.04 10.19
CA VAL A 306 -32.65 -10.33 11.62
C VAL A 306 -34.14 -10.40 11.96
N VAL A 307 -34.58 -11.55 12.46
CA VAL A 307 -35.91 -11.72 13.08
C VAL A 307 -35.87 -11.04 14.45
N ARG A 308 -36.69 -10.00 14.65
CA ARG A 308 -36.58 -9.11 15.82
C ARG A 308 -37.08 -9.79 17.09
N GLU A 309 -38.06 -10.66 16.93
CA GLU A 309 -38.68 -11.49 17.96
C GLU A 309 -37.63 -12.39 18.63
N VAL A 310 -36.69 -12.96 17.86
CA VAL A 310 -35.57 -13.76 18.39
C VAL A 310 -34.65 -12.92 19.29
N VAL A 311 -34.57 -11.61 19.01
CA VAL A 311 -33.74 -10.70 19.80
C VAL A 311 -34.45 -10.27 21.08
N VAL A 312 -35.73 -9.89 20.98
CA VAL A 312 -36.48 -9.23 22.07
C VAL A 312 -37.34 -10.18 22.91
N GLY A 313 -37.61 -11.39 22.45
CA GLY A 313 -38.28 -12.43 23.25
C GLY A 313 -39.79 -12.31 23.43
N ALA A 314 -40.43 -11.35 22.78
CA ALA A 314 -41.87 -11.15 22.84
C ALA A 314 -42.42 -10.94 21.45
N SER A 315 -43.70 -11.26 21.25
CA SER A 315 -44.43 -10.82 20.06
C SER A 315 -44.43 -9.30 20.04
N LEU A 316 -43.81 -8.71 19.01
CA LEU A 316 -43.79 -7.26 18.83
C LEU A 316 -45.13 -6.75 18.29
N ARG A 317 -45.88 -7.60 17.57
CA ARG A 317 -47.26 -7.43 17.09
C ARG A 317 -47.96 -8.80 17.01
N ASP A 318 -49.25 -8.81 16.74
CA ASP A 318 -50.06 -10.03 16.48
C ASP A 318 -49.86 -10.63 15.07
N ASP A 319 -48.80 -10.22 14.36
CA ASP A 319 -48.48 -10.76 13.03
C ASP A 319 -47.98 -12.22 13.16
N PRO A 320 -48.47 -13.19 12.35
CA PRO A 320 -48.03 -14.58 12.41
C PRO A 320 -46.57 -14.72 11.99
N LEU A 321 -45.78 -15.45 12.79
CA LEU A 321 -44.34 -15.68 12.58
C LEU A 321 -44.06 -16.37 11.22
N GLU A 322 -45.01 -17.19 10.76
CA GLU A 322 -45.02 -17.86 9.46
C GLU A 322 -44.82 -16.85 8.31
N SER A 323 -45.47 -15.68 8.40
CA SER A 323 -45.35 -14.62 7.38
C SER A 323 -43.93 -14.02 7.32
N ILE A 324 -43.24 -13.96 8.46
CA ILE A 324 -41.86 -13.48 8.54
C ILE A 324 -40.91 -14.52 7.91
N LEU A 325 -41.12 -15.81 8.18
CA LEU A 325 -40.34 -16.91 7.62
C LEU A 325 -40.51 -17.06 6.10
N GLU A 326 -41.75 -16.99 5.60
CA GLU A 326 -42.04 -17.00 4.16
C GLU A 326 -41.30 -15.87 3.45
N SER A 327 -41.30 -14.67 4.04
CA SER A 327 -40.59 -13.51 3.49
C SER A 327 -39.07 -13.69 3.47
N LEU A 328 -38.50 -14.55 4.34
CA LEU A 328 -37.08 -14.92 4.36
C LEU A 328 -36.76 -16.16 3.51
N LYS A 329 -37.78 -16.84 2.99
CA LYS A 329 -37.68 -18.11 2.26
C LYS A 329 -36.99 -19.20 3.08
N LEU A 330 -37.31 -19.25 4.37
CA LEU A 330 -36.79 -20.26 5.30
C LEU A 330 -37.71 -21.50 5.28
N PRO A 331 -37.16 -22.71 5.55
CA PRO A 331 -37.95 -23.93 5.60
C PRO A 331 -38.89 -23.94 6.82
N GLU A 332 -39.97 -24.73 6.75
CA GLU A 332 -40.91 -24.89 7.86
C GLU A 332 -40.23 -25.41 9.14
N ASP A 333 -39.25 -26.31 9.04
CA ASP A 333 -38.50 -26.80 10.20
C ASP A 333 -37.79 -25.68 10.98
N ALA A 334 -37.40 -24.59 10.31
CA ALA A 334 -36.79 -23.45 10.98
C ALA A 334 -37.79 -22.66 11.86
N LEU A 335 -39.09 -22.78 11.59
CA LEU A 335 -40.14 -22.18 12.43
C LEU A 335 -40.04 -22.69 13.87
N GLN A 336 -39.91 -24.00 14.04
CA GLN A 336 -39.87 -24.63 15.37
C GLN A 336 -38.65 -24.17 16.17
N GLU A 337 -37.47 -24.09 15.55
CA GLU A 337 -36.26 -23.59 16.21
C GLU A 337 -36.38 -22.10 16.56
N ILE A 338 -36.89 -21.28 15.64
CA ILE A 338 -37.09 -19.85 15.89
C ILE A 338 -38.10 -19.62 17.03
N GLN A 339 -39.22 -20.36 17.04
CA GLN A 339 -40.19 -20.31 18.14
C GLN A 339 -39.56 -20.69 19.47
N HIS A 340 -38.74 -21.74 19.49
CA HIS A 340 -38.01 -22.13 20.70
C HIS A 340 -37.09 -21.01 21.18
N HIS A 341 -36.32 -20.38 20.27
CA HIS A 341 -35.44 -19.27 20.62
C HIS A 341 -36.19 -18.04 21.14
N ILE A 342 -37.34 -17.71 20.56
CA ILE A 342 -38.21 -16.60 21.02
C ILE A 342 -38.71 -16.85 22.45
N GLN A 343 -39.03 -18.10 22.80
CA GLN A 343 -39.60 -18.43 24.11
C GLN A 343 -38.54 -18.67 25.20
N HIS A 344 -37.37 -19.22 24.85
CA HIS A 344 -36.41 -19.75 25.83
C HIS A 344 -34.99 -19.18 25.71
N GLU A 345 -34.59 -18.65 24.55
CA GLU A 345 -33.19 -18.26 24.28
C GLU A 345 -33.06 -16.86 23.67
N THR A 346 -33.81 -15.91 24.19
CA THR A 346 -33.90 -14.53 23.70
C THR A 346 -32.60 -13.78 23.92
N VAL A 347 -32.14 -12.99 22.94
CA VAL A 347 -30.83 -12.31 23.02
C VAL A 347 -30.67 -11.50 24.32
N PHE A 348 -31.75 -10.85 24.75
CA PHE A 348 -31.87 -10.21 26.05
C PHE A 348 -32.79 -11.06 26.92
N ASP A 349 -32.17 -11.89 27.77
CA ASP A 349 -32.87 -12.75 28.73
C ASP A 349 -33.16 -12.00 30.05
N SER A 350 -33.64 -12.71 31.07
CA SER A 350 -33.94 -12.17 32.40
C SER A 350 -32.74 -11.58 33.14
N SER A 351 -31.51 -11.70 32.62
CA SER A 351 -30.33 -11.02 33.17
C SER A 351 -30.26 -9.53 32.80
N CYS A 352 -31.06 -9.09 31.83
CA CYS A 352 -31.14 -7.69 31.42
C CYS A 352 -32.15 -6.92 32.29
N SER A 353 -31.83 -5.66 32.60
CA SER A 353 -32.77 -4.83 33.37
C SER A 353 -34.03 -4.50 32.58
N PRO A 354 -35.17 -4.27 33.27
CA PRO A 354 -36.44 -3.91 32.63
C PRO A 354 -36.32 -2.73 31.66
N LEU A 355 -35.48 -1.74 32.00
CA LEU A 355 -35.21 -0.58 31.15
C LEU A 355 -34.56 -0.98 29.83
N VAL A 356 -33.53 -1.83 29.85
CA VAL A 356 -32.81 -2.25 28.64
C VAL A 356 -33.72 -3.07 27.74
N SER A 357 -34.43 -4.04 28.30
CA SER A 357 -35.35 -4.90 27.55
C SER A 357 -36.47 -4.08 26.90
N SER A 358 -37.09 -3.16 27.65
CA SER A 358 -38.17 -2.32 27.13
C SER A 358 -37.70 -1.31 26.11
N PHE A 359 -36.56 -0.65 26.34
CA PHE A 359 -35.95 0.27 25.37
C PHE A 359 -35.60 -0.42 24.04
N LEU A 360 -35.08 -1.64 24.09
CA LEU A 360 -34.73 -2.40 22.89
C LEU A 360 -35.98 -2.91 22.16
N ARG A 361 -36.99 -3.39 22.90
CA ARG A 361 -38.30 -3.75 22.34
C ARG A 361 -38.91 -2.55 21.60
N GLU A 362 -38.99 -1.42 22.28
CA GLU A 362 -39.53 -0.17 21.75
C GLU A 362 -38.75 0.33 20.53
N SER A 363 -37.42 0.20 20.57
CA SER A 363 -36.58 0.58 19.43
C SER A 363 -36.84 -0.25 18.17
N HIS A 364 -37.42 -1.45 18.26
CA HIS A 364 -37.54 -2.39 17.14
C HIS A 364 -38.97 -2.61 16.66
N VAL A 365 -39.95 -1.89 17.21
CA VAL A 365 -41.35 -1.90 16.77
C VAL A 365 -41.70 -0.59 16.07
N ASP A 366 -42.68 -0.63 15.16
CA ASP A 366 -43.15 0.51 14.34
C ASP A 366 -42.04 1.28 13.63
N THR A 367 -40.99 0.56 13.23
CA THR A 367 -39.88 1.13 12.47
C THR A 367 -40.30 1.36 11.03
N TRP A 368 -39.78 2.40 10.38
CA TRP A 368 -40.22 2.77 9.04
C TRP A 368 -39.11 3.44 8.22
N PHE A 369 -39.31 3.51 6.90
CA PHE A 369 -38.53 4.36 6.01
C PHE A 369 -39.40 4.96 4.90
N HIS A 370 -38.96 6.05 4.30
CA HIS A 370 -39.39 6.48 2.97
C HIS A 370 -38.17 6.63 2.07
N LEU A 371 -38.35 6.54 0.76
CA LEU A 371 -37.26 6.77 -0.19
C LEU A 371 -37.04 8.28 -0.41
N SER A 372 -35.79 8.69 -0.64
CA SER A 372 -35.52 10.09 -0.99
C SER A 372 -36.33 10.50 -2.24
N GLN A 373 -37.06 11.63 -2.15
CA GLN A 373 -38.00 12.13 -3.18
C GLN A 373 -39.32 11.35 -3.29
N ASP A 374 -39.62 10.53 -2.29
CA ASP A 374 -40.87 9.79 -2.18
C ASP A 374 -41.69 10.28 -0.98
N HIS A 375 -43.00 10.07 -1.04
CA HIS A 375 -43.94 10.39 0.04
C HIS A 375 -44.49 9.13 0.71
N GLN A 376 -44.38 7.97 0.06
CA GLN A 376 -44.91 6.72 0.62
C GLN A 376 -44.06 6.23 1.79
N VAL A 377 -44.68 6.02 2.94
CA VAL A 377 -44.06 5.41 4.11
C VAL A 377 -44.14 3.89 3.99
N ILE A 378 -43.02 3.24 4.28
CA ILE A 378 -42.90 1.79 4.36
C ILE A 378 -42.57 1.43 5.81
N ARG A 379 -43.52 0.82 6.50
CA ARG A 379 -43.29 0.23 7.83
C ARG A 379 -42.53 -1.08 7.67
N THR A 380 -41.51 -1.31 8.49
CA THR A 380 -40.66 -2.49 8.41
C THR A 380 -40.81 -3.41 9.62
N ARG A 381 -40.70 -4.71 9.36
CA ARG A 381 -41.02 -5.78 10.33
C ARG A 381 -39.80 -6.58 10.77
N ARG A 382 -38.71 -6.57 10.00
CA ARG A 382 -37.47 -7.29 10.34
C ARG A 382 -36.23 -6.42 10.13
N GLY A 383 -35.08 -6.93 10.56
CA GLY A 383 -33.79 -6.25 10.49
C GLY A 383 -33.54 -5.27 11.64
N THR A 384 -32.28 -4.82 11.76
CA THR A 384 -31.79 -3.97 12.85
C THR A 384 -31.53 -2.51 12.42
N ARG A 385 -32.10 -2.06 11.30
CA ARG A 385 -32.00 -0.70 10.74
C ARG A 385 -30.55 -0.24 10.47
N PRO A 386 -29.97 -0.57 9.31
CA PRO A 386 -28.62 -0.15 8.93
C PRO A 386 -28.46 1.37 8.91
N GLY A 387 -27.70 1.90 9.89
CA GLY A 387 -27.55 3.35 10.11
C GLY A 387 -27.82 3.77 11.55
N SER A 388 -28.55 2.94 12.30
CA SER A 388 -28.73 3.06 13.75
C SER A 388 -27.42 2.76 14.50
N CYS A 389 -27.25 3.42 15.65
CA CYS A 389 -26.10 3.17 16.54
C CYS A 389 -26.27 1.93 17.44
N LEU A 390 -27.42 1.27 17.41
CA LEU A 390 -27.69 0.03 18.15
C LEU A 390 -27.55 -1.23 17.30
N ALA A 391 -27.65 -1.09 15.97
CA ALA A 391 -27.69 -2.20 15.02
C ALA A 391 -26.49 -3.15 15.13
N ASP A 392 -25.30 -2.59 15.37
CA ASP A 392 -24.05 -3.34 15.48
C ASP A 392 -24.02 -4.20 16.74
N VAL A 393 -24.41 -3.65 17.89
CA VAL A 393 -24.41 -4.36 19.17
C VAL A 393 -25.41 -5.53 19.12
N LEU A 394 -26.60 -5.29 18.59
CA LEU A 394 -27.67 -6.28 18.51
C LEU A 394 -27.32 -7.45 17.60
N PHE A 395 -26.80 -7.14 16.41
CA PHE A 395 -26.37 -8.19 15.49
C PHE A 395 -25.26 -9.04 16.11
N ASN A 396 -24.30 -8.41 16.80
CA ASN A 396 -23.22 -9.17 17.44
C ASN A 396 -23.74 -10.06 18.57
N LEU A 397 -24.64 -9.58 19.41
CA LEU A 397 -25.25 -10.40 20.45
C LEU A 397 -26.05 -11.59 19.87
N LEU A 398 -26.82 -11.37 18.80
CA LEU A 398 -27.49 -12.45 18.08
C LEU A 398 -26.48 -13.46 17.52
N PHE A 399 -25.42 -12.97 16.89
CA PHE A 399 -24.43 -13.84 16.26
C PHE A 399 -23.63 -14.67 17.28
N GLU A 400 -23.46 -14.16 18.49
CA GLU A 400 -22.89 -14.93 19.60
C GLU A 400 -23.75 -16.16 19.91
N LYS A 401 -25.08 -16.02 19.95
CA LYS A 401 -26.01 -17.15 20.14
C LYS A 401 -25.95 -18.16 18.99
N VAL A 402 -25.86 -17.68 17.75
CA VAL A 402 -25.64 -18.55 16.57
C VAL A 402 -24.38 -19.40 16.76
N LEU A 403 -23.27 -18.81 17.20
CA LEU A 403 -22.03 -19.54 17.43
C LEU A 403 -22.13 -20.48 18.63
N ARG A 404 -22.83 -20.09 19.70
CA ARG A 404 -23.06 -20.91 20.89
C ARG A 404 -23.91 -22.15 20.59
N ARG A 405 -24.99 -22.00 19.82
CA ARG A 405 -25.85 -23.12 19.35
C ARG A 405 -25.08 -24.11 18.49
N ARG A 406 -24.21 -23.61 17.60
CA ARG A 406 -23.28 -24.47 16.84
C ARG A 406 -22.32 -25.22 17.78
N GLY A 407 -22.03 -24.68 18.96
CA GLY A 407 -21.22 -25.34 19.97
C GLY A 407 -19.72 -25.40 19.63
N LEU A 408 -19.01 -26.11 20.50
CA LEU A 408 -17.59 -26.38 20.36
C LEU A 408 -17.37 -27.72 19.64
N PHE A 409 -16.25 -27.83 18.94
CA PHE A 409 -15.81 -29.08 18.34
C PHE A 409 -14.64 -29.70 19.13
N GLY A 410 -14.34 -30.97 18.85
CA GLY A 410 -13.23 -31.69 19.48
C GLY A 410 -11.86 -31.08 19.19
N GLU A 411 -10.87 -31.43 20.02
CA GLU A 411 -9.48 -30.94 19.91
C GLU A 411 -8.79 -31.38 18.61
N ASP A 412 -9.30 -32.43 17.97
CA ASP A 412 -8.86 -32.94 16.67
C ASP A 412 -9.32 -32.04 15.50
N ILE A 413 -10.36 -31.22 15.71
CA ILE A 413 -10.93 -30.29 14.72
C ILE A 413 -10.55 -28.85 15.03
N VAL A 414 -10.50 -28.45 16.30
CA VAL A 414 -10.27 -27.06 16.71
C VAL A 414 -8.93 -26.92 17.44
N PRO A 415 -8.06 -26.00 17.01
CA PRO A 415 -6.75 -25.84 17.62
C PRO A 415 -6.85 -25.25 19.03
N ARG A 416 -6.25 -25.94 19.99
CA ARG A 416 -5.87 -25.40 21.29
C ARG A 416 -4.41 -24.98 21.25
N ILE A 417 -4.15 -23.69 21.37
CA ILE A 417 -2.82 -23.13 21.15
C ILE A 417 -2.15 -22.93 22.52
N PRO A 418 -1.07 -23.67 22.82
CA PRO A 418 -0.31 -23.47 24.05
C PRO A 418 0.49 -22.17 23.95
N TRP A 419 0.64 -21.43 25.04
CA TRP A 419 1.40 -20.18 25.09
C TRP A 419 1.86 -19.87 26.51
N THR A 420 2.74 -18.89 26.67
CA THR A 420 3.35 -18.56 27.97
C THR A 420 2.39 -17.85 28.94
N GLY A 421 1.20 -17.45 28.50
CA GLY A 421 0.29 -16.59 29.28
C GLY A 421 0.76 -15.12 29.38
N ARG A 422 1.94 -14.79 28.82
CA ARG A 422 2.54 -13.45 28.87
C ARG A 422 2.49 -12.78 27.51
N LYS A 423 2.26 -11.46 27.50
CA LYS A 423 2.30 -10.62 26.30
C LYS A 423 3.75 -10.30 25.89
N SER A 424 4.52 -11.32 25.53
CA SER A 424 5.95 -11.22 25.14
C SER A 424 6.17 -11.43 23.63
N LEU A 425 7.32 -10.95 23.14
CA LEU A 425 7.80 -11.17 21.76
C LEU A 425 8.81 -12.33 21.70
N GLU A 426 8.44 -13.46 22.28
CA GLU A 426 9.28 -14.66 22.37
C GLU A 426 8.58 -15.86 21.76
N LEU A 427 9.36 -16.79 21.21
CA LEU A 427 8.79 -18.03 20.70
C LEU A 427 8.38 -18.92 21.88
N PHE A 428 7.23 -19.56 21.77
CA PHE A 428 6.79 -20.54 22.75
C PHE A 428 7.69 -21.78 22.68
N ALA A 429 8.28 -22.16 23.81
CA ALA A 429 9.14 -23.34 23.95
C ALA A 429 8.59 -24.25 25.06
N PRO A 430 8.14 -25.49 24.74
CA PRO A 430 7.55 -26.39 25.74
C PRO A 430 8.46 -26.69 26.93
N GLU A 431 9.77 -26.74 26.70
CA GLU A 431 10.78 -27.04 27.74
C GLU A 431 10.95 -25.90 28.75
N SER A 432 10.71 -24.66 28.32
CA SER A 432 10.86 -23.46 29.16
C SER A 432 9.59 -23.12 29.94
N ASP A 433 8.44 -23.67 29.55
CA ASP A 433 7.13 -23.40 30.13
C ASP A 433 6.44 -24.72 30.52
N PRO A 434 6.78 -25.31 31.68
CA PRO A 434 6.29 -26.64 32.08
C PRO A 434 4.78 -26.71 32.36
N SER A 435 4.10 -25.58 32.54
CA SER A 435 2.63 -25.48 32.68
C SER A 435 2.09 -24.37 31.75
N PRO A 436 1.97 -24.65 30.44
CA PRO A 436 1.57 -23.63 29.49
C PRO A 436 0.07 -23.35 29.57
N ALA A 437 -0.30 -22.08 29.52
CA ALA A 437 -1.68 -21.70 29.30
C ALA A 437 -2.12 -22.17 27.90
N THR A 438 -3.41 -22.45 27.72
CA THR A 438 -3.97 -22.83 26.41
C THR A 438 -5.13 -21.92 26.05
N VAL A 439 -5.23 -21.56 24.77
CA VAL A 439 -6.34 -20.75 24.25
C VAL A 439 -6.95 -21.46 23.05
N LEU A 440 -8.28 -21.51 23.04
CA LEU A 440 -9.06 -22.02 21.92
C LEU A 440 -9.12 -21.00 20.78
N LEU A 441 -8.79 -21.43 19.55
CA LEU A 441 -8.94 -20.61 18.34
C LEU A 441 -9.94 -21.28 17.40
N GLN A 442 -11.23 -21.09 17.66
CA GLN A 442 -12.31 -21.67 16.86
C GLN A 442 -12.84 -20.69 15.81
N ASP A 443 -13.30 -19.51 16.24
CA ASP A 443 -14.00 -18.55 15.37
C ASP A 443 -13.33 -17.19 15.42
N ILE A 444 -13.22 -16.55 14.26
CA ILE A 444 -12.82 -15.16 14.11
C ILE A 444 -14.02 -14.45 13.50
N SER A 445 -14.69 -13.58 14.27
CA SER A 445 -15.87 -12.84 13.78
C SER A 445 -15.62 -11.34 13.82
N TYR A 446 -16.02 -10.65 12.75
CA TYR A 446 -16.09 -9.21 12.68
C TYR A 446 -17.43 -8.80 12.08
N ALA A 447 -18.43 -8.61 12.93
CA ALA A 447 -19.82 -8.48 12.50
C ALA A 447 -20.22 -9.71 11.64
N ASP A 448 -20.72 -9.50 10.43
CA ASP A 448 -21.18 -10.54 9.51
C ASP A 448 -20.05 -11.33 8.83
N ASP A 449 -18.82 -10.79 8.80
CA ASP A 449 -17.64 -11.51 8.31
C ASP A 449 -17.18 -12.52 9.38
N HIS A 450 -17.39 -13.81 9.12
CA HIS A 450 -16.99 -14.91 10.01
C HIS A 450 -16.00 -15.88 9.35
N ALA A 451 -15.03 -16.36 10.14
CA ALA A 451 -14.10 -17.40 9.73
C ALA A 451 -13.87 -18.45 10.83
N SER A 452 -14.11 -19.73 10.55
CA SER A 452 -13.73 -20.85 11.42
C SER A 452 -12.32 -21.35 11.12
N CYS A 453 -11.54 -21.57 12.18
CA CYS A 453 -10.20 -22.18 12.14
C CYS A 453 -10.31 -23.68 12.44
N ILE A 454 -9.92 -24.51 11.47
CA ILE A 454 -10.06 -25.96 11.56
C ILE A 454 -8.69 -26.61 11.37
N VAL A 455 -8.32 -27.55 12.23
CA VAL A 455 -7.14 -28.39 12.09
C VAL A 455 -7.56 -29.85 11.89
N SER A 456 -6.62 -30.66 11.43
CA SER A 456 -6.73 -32.11 11.41
C SER A 456 -5.32 -32.71 11.47
N PRO A 457 -5.05 -33.67 12.37
CA PRO A 457 -3.78 -34.39 12.40
C PRO A 457 -3.54 -35.18 11.10
N ALA A 458 -4.59 -35.81 10.56
CA ALA A 458 -4.53 -36.58 9.33
C ALA A 458 -4.98 -35.74 8.13
N ALA A 459 -4.21 -35.76 7.04
CA ALA A 459 -4.54 -34.99 5.85
C ALA A 459 -5.84 -35.44 5.17
N ALA A 460 -6.18 -36.73 5.25
CA ALA A 460 -7.39 -37.28 4.65
C ALA A 460 -8.66 -36.79 5.38
N SER A 461 -8.61 -36.63 6.70
CA SER A 461 -9.76 -36.26 7.52
C SER A 461 -10.13 -34.77 7.44
N LEU A 462 -9.22 -33.91 6.95
CA LEU A 462 -9.44 -32.46 6.89
C LEU A 462 -10.74 -32.09 6.14
N SER A 463 -11.02 -32.75 5.02
CA SER A 463 -12.22 -32.43 4.23
C SER A 463 -13.50 -32.80 4.97
N GLY A 464 -13.50 -33.93 5.70
CA GLY A 464 -14.61 -34.35 6.54
C GLY A 464 -14.84 -33.38 7.70
N ALA A 465 -13.77 -32.99 8.40
CA ALA A 465 -13.83 -31.98 9.47
C ALA A 465 -14.38 -30.64 8.96
N VAL A 466 -13.94 -30.19 7.79
CA VAL A 466 -14.46 -28.98 7.14
C VAL A 466 -15.95 -29.11 6.84
N CYS A 467 -16.39 -30.22 6.22
CA CYS A 467 -17.80 -30.44 5.94
C CYS A 467 -18.66 -30.49 7.21
N HIS A 468 -18.17 -31.13 8.27
CA HIS A 468 -18.85 -31.21 9.57
C HIS A 468 -19.03 -29.82 10.20
N VAL A 469 -17.96 -29.02 10.27
CA VAL A 469 -18.02 -27.66 10.83
C VAL A 469 -18.91 -26.75 9.98
N LEU A 470 -18.82 -26.82 8.65
CA LEU A 470 -19.70 -26.05 7.77
C LEU A 470 -21.16 -26.45 7.92
N GLY A 471 -21.48 -27.74 7.93
CA GLY A 471 -22.86 -28.24 8.06
C GLY A 471 -23.52 -27.66 9.31
N ARG A 472 -22.90 -27.89 10.47
CA ARG A 472 -23.38 -27.33 11.75
C ARG A 472 -23.45 -25.80 11.76
N SER A 473 -22.49 -25.11 11.12
CA SER A 473 -22.53 -23.64 11.05
C SER A 473 -23.70 -23.16 10.21
N LEU A 474 -23.98 -23.80 9.08
CA LEU A 474 -25.09 -23.44 8.19
C LEU A 474 -26.44 -23.74 8.84
N ASP A 475 -26.57 -24.87 9.53
CA ASP A 475 -27.79 -25.23 10.25
C ASP A 475 -28.07 -24.23 11.38
N SER A 476 -27.06 -23.88 12.18
CA SER A 476 -27.21 -22.87 13.24
C SER A 476 -27.57 -21.46 12.71
N ILE A 477 -26.98 -21.07 11.57
CA ILE A 477 -27.31 -19.79 10.89
C ILE A 477 -28.79 -19.78 10.47
N VAL A 478 -29.27 -20.86 9.87
CA VAL A 478 -30.67 -21.00 9.44
C VAL A 478 -31.63 -21.01 10.62
N GLY A 479 -31.30 -21.73 11.70
CA GLY A 479 -32.13 -21.81 12.92
C GLY A 479 -32.38 -20.47 13.61
N HIS A 480 -31.53 -19.46 13.37
CA HIS A 480 -31.70 -18.10 13.89
C HIS A 480 -32.28 -17.11 12.86
N GLY A 481 -32.84 -17.61 11.76
CA GLY A 481 -33.47 -16.79 10.72
C GLY A 481 -32.49 -16.08 9.78
N LEU A 482 -31.22 -16.51 9.74
CA LEU A 482 -30.19 -15.96 8.86
C LEU A 482 -29.91 -16.89 7.67
N THR A 483 -29.33 -16.35 6.60
CA THR A 483 -28.99 -17.15 5.41
C THR A 483 -27.56 -16.90 4.96
N ALA A 484 -26.87 -17.97 4.53
CA ALA A 484 -25.51 -17.90 4.01
C ALA A 484 -25.49 -17.68 2.49
N ASN A 485 -24.47 -16.99 2.01
CA ASN A 485 -24.34 -16.57 0.62
C ASN A 485 -23.16 -17.29 -0.05
N PHE A 486 -23.47 -18.23 -0.94
CA PHE A 486 -22.44 -19.10 -1.51
C PHE A 486 -21.70 -18.47 -2.70
N GLY A 487 -20.42 -18.80 -2.80
CA GLY A 487 -19.59 -18.50 -3.96
C GLY A 487 -18.13 -18.29 -3.59
N PRO A 488 -17.20 -18.29 -4.57
CA PRO A 488 -15.76 -18.30 -4.33
C PRO A 488 -15.20 -17.01 -3.70
N ARG A 489 -16.02 -15.96 -3.58
CA ARG A 489 -15.68 -14.69 -2.92
C ARG A 489 -16.60 -14.37 -1.74
N LYS A 490 -17.40 -15.33 -1.32
CA LYS A 490 -18.40 -15.26 -0.26
C LYS A 490 -18.18 -16.47 0.66
N THR A 491 -19.20 -17.29 0.94
CA THR A 491 -18.99 -18.54 1.69
C THR A 491 -18.13 -19.53 0.89
N ALA A 492 -16.91 -19.78 1.37
CA ALA A 492 -15.88 -20.61 0.73
C ALA A 492 -14.86 -21.14 1.75
N ALA A 493 -14.11 -22.17 1.38
CA ALA A 493 -13.08 -22.76 2.24
C ALA A 493 -11.66 -22.63 1.63
N LEU A 494 -10.64 -22.49 2.48
CA LEU A 494 -9.24 -22.48 2.09
C LEU A 494 -8.54 -23.62 2.82
N LEU A 495 -8.06 -24.64 2.07
CA LEU A 495 -7.51 -25.88 2.63
C LEU A 495 -6.00 -26.00 2.42
N VAL A 496 -5.30 -26.37 3.49
CA VAL A 496 -3.86 -26.65 3.52
C VAL A 496 -3.67 -28.07 4.04
N HIS A 497 -3.26 -28.98 3.16
CA HIS A 497 -2.99 -30.37 3.51
C HIS A 497 -1.49 -30.53 3.80
N SER A 498 -1.17 -31.03 5.00
CA SER A 498 0.18 -31.27 5.50
C SER A 498 0.32 -32.71 6.01
N GLY A 499 1.55 -33.22 6.15
CA GLY A 499 1.80 -34.56 6.67
C GLY A 499 1.65 -35.70 5.66
N THR A 500 1.65 -36.94 6.17
CA THR A 500 1.50 -38.18 5.41
C THR A 500 0.12 -38.24 4.75
N GLY A 501 0.01 -38.86 3.56
CA GLY A 501 -1.26 -38.92 2.81
C GLY A 501 -1.74 -37.60 2.19
N SER A 502 -1.09 -36.45 2.47
CA SER A 502 -1.47 -35.13 1.94
C SER A 502 -1.48 -35.04 0.40
N ARG A 503 -0.73 -35.90 -0.28
CA ARG A 503 -0.74 -36.03 -1.74
C ARG A 503 -2.06 -36.63 -2.26
N ALA A 504 -2.53 -37.69 -1.61
CA ALA A 504 -3.78 -38.37 -1.98
C ALA A 504 -4.99 -37.50 -1.64
N ALA A 505 -5.01 -36.90 -0.43
CA ALA A 505 -6.08 -36.00 0.00
C ALA A 505 -6.25 -34.79 -0.94
N ARG A 506 -5.14 -34.15 -1.35
CA ARG A 506 -5.20 -33.07 -2.35
C ARG A 506 -5.76 -33.53 -3.69
N ASN A 507 -5.45 -34.75 -4.13
CA ASN A 507 -5.99 -35.28 -5.38
C ASN A 507 -7.50 -35.53 -5.27
N ALA A 508 -7.97 -36.08 -4.15
CA ALA A 508 -9.41 -36.28 -3.90
C ALA A 508 -10.19 -34.96 -3.99
N VAL A 509 -9.72 -33.91 -3.32
CA VAL A 509 -10.41 -32.60 -3.28
C VAL A 509 -10.27 -31.83 -4.60
N PHE A 510 -9.04 -31.62 -5.07
CA PHE A 510 -8.77 -30.66 -6.15
C PHE A 510 -8.87 -31.27 -7.55
N HIS A 511 -8.81 -32.59 -7.69
CA HIS A 511 -9.10 -33.27 -8.96
C HIS A 511 -10.46 -33.97 -8.91
N GLY A 512 -10.64 -34.91 -7.97
CA GLY A 512 -11.86 -35.71 -7.88
C GLY A 512 -13.11 -34.84 -7.70
N ALA A 513 -13.11 -34.00 -6.67
CA ALA A 513 -14.21 -33.09 -6.36
C ALA A 513 -14.09 -31.72 -7.06
N LYS A 514 -13.12 -31.55 -7.98
CA LYS A 514 -12.88 -30.31 -8.74
C LYS A 514 -12.78 -29.03 -7.88
N GLY A 515 -12.25 -29.15 -6.67
CA GLY A 515 -12.13 -28.02 -5.73
C GLY A 515 -13.46 -27.60 -5.12
N LYS A 516 -14.44 -28.50 -5.00
CA LYS A 516 -15.69 -28.27 -4.29
C LYS A 516 -15.89 -29.31 -3.20
N LEU A 517 -16.47 -28.92 -2.07
CA LEU A 517 -16.86 -29.83 -0.98
C LEU A 517 -18.38 -29.93 -0.94
N LEU A 518 -18.90 -31.15 -0.89
CA LEU A 518 -20.33 -31.39 -0.67
C LEU A 518 -20.59 -31.37 0.85
N VAL A 519 -21.32 -30.37 1.30
CA VAL A 519 -21.68 -30.17 2.70
C VAL A 519 -23.12 -30.63 2.90
N LEU A 520 -23.30 -31.56 3.85
CA LEU A 520 -24.61 -32.02 4.28
C LEU A 520 -25.15 -31.07 5.36
N ARG A 521 -26.47 -30.95 5.40
CA ARG A 521 -27.23 -30.10 6.32
C ARG A 521 -28.38 -30.92 6.89
N GLU A 522 -28.72 -30.71 8.16
CA GLU A 522 -29.77 -31.52 8.82
C GLU A 522 -31.14 -31.31 8.19
N HIS A 523 -31.53 -30.05 7.98
CA HIS A 523 -32.89 -29.67 7.59
C HIS A 523 -33.01 -29.10 6.16
N GLN A 524 -31.93 -29.18 5.36
CA GLN A 524 -31.91 -28.60 4.02
C GLN A 524 -31.08 -29.43 3.03
N SER A 525 -31.28 -29.18 1.73
CA SER A 525 -30.55 -29.88 0.67
C SER A 525 -29.02 -29.71 0.77
N PRO A 526 -28.20 -30.70 0.39
CA PRO A 526 -26.75 -30.56 0.39
C PRO A 526 -26.26 -29.40 -0.49
N VAL A 527 -25.22 -28.69 -0.06
CA VAL A 527 -24.65 -27.56 -0.79
C VAL A 527 -23.20 -27.83 -1.19
N LYS A 528 -22.83 -27.42 -2.40
CA LYS A 528 -21.44 -27.47 -2.88
C LYS A 528 -20.73 -26.16 -2.54
N VAL A 529 -19.71 -26.23 -1.70
CA VAL A 529 -18.91 -25.08 -1.27
C VAL A 529 -17.57 -25.08 -2.00
N ASP A 530 -17.16 -23.92 -2.54
CA ASP A 530 -15.91 -23.78 -3.28
C ASP A 530 -14.70 -23.80 -2.34
N VAL A 531 -13.69 -24.59 -2.71
CA VAL A 531 -12.35 -24.53 -2.11
C VAL A 531 -11.48 -23.62 -2.95
N VAL A 532 -10.99 -22.54 -2.35
CA VAL A 532 -10.28 -21.47 -3.05
C VAL A 532 -8.80 -21.41 -2.67
N PRO A 533 -7.91 -21.01 -3.59
CA PRO A 533 -6.49 -20.89 -3.29
C PRO A 533 -6.17 -19.61 -2.49
N THR A 534 -6.97 -18.57 -2.68
CA THR A 534 -6.82 -17.28 -1.99
C THR A 534 -8.18 -16.71 -1.67
N TYR A 535 -8.33 -16.11 -0.49
CA TYR A 535 -9.56 -15.47 -0.04
C TYR A 535 -9.29 -14.05 0.46
N ARG A 536 -10.24 -13.13 0.28
CA ARG A 536 -10.15 -11.75 0.78
C ARG A 536 -10.95 -11.63 2.08
N HIS A 537 -10.28 -11.85 3.21
CA HIS A 537 -10.88 -11.74 4.54
C HIS A 537 -10.57 -10.38 5.16
N LEU A 538 -11.58 -9.64 5.62
CA LEU A 538 -11.42 -8.35 6.30
C LEU A 538 -10.55 -7.34 5.51
N GLY A 539 -10.68 -7.38 4.18
CA GLY A 539 -9.92 -6.53 3.27
C GLY A 539 -8.49 -6.97 2.95
N SER A 540 -7.98 -8.03 3.59
CA SER A 540 -6.65 -8.62 3.37
C SER A 540 -6.74 -9.94 2.60
N ILE A 541 -5.76 -10.23 1.75
CA ILE A 541 -5.68 -11.50 1.02
C ILE A 541 -4.93 -12.53 1.87
N ILE A 542 -5.60 -13.66 2.08
CA ILE A 542 -5.06 -14.88 2.69
C ILE A 542 -4.81 -15.88 1.56
N SER A 543 -3.67 -16.56 1.60
CA SER A 543 -3.26 -17.55 0.61
C SER A 543 -3.01 -18.89 1.30
N PHE A 544 -3.40 -20.00 0.67
CA PHE A 544 -3.10 -21.36 1.15
C PHE A 544 -1.59 -21.57 1.37
N SER A 545 -0.76 -20.90 0.57
CA SER A 545 0.71 -20.98 0.66
C SER A 545 1.30 -20.14 1.79
N GLY A 546 0.50 -19.32 2.50
CA GLY A 546 0.99 -18.35 3.49
C GLY A 546 1.78 -17.17 2.90
N SER A 547 1.98 -17.12 1.58
CA SER A 547 2.72 -16.03 0.93
C SER A 547 1.99 -14.70 1.05
N LEU A 548 2.73 -13.64 1.40
CA LEU A 548 2.25 -12.26 1.41
C LEU A 548 2.27 -11.59 0.03
N LEU A 549 2.91 -12.20 -0.97
CA LEU A 549 3.08 -11.60 -2.30
C LEU A 549 1.73 -11.23 -2.98
N PRO A 550 0.68 -12.07 -2.94
CA PRO A 550 -0.63 -11.69 -3.47
C PRO A 550 -1.23 -10.45 -2.80
N GLU A 551 -1.08 -10.33 -1.47
CA GLU A 551 -1.57 -9.19 -0.70
C GLU A 551 -0.80 -7.91 -1.06
N VAL A 552 0.54 -7.96 -1.00
CA VAL A 552 1.39 -6.79 -1.35
C VAL A 552 1.12 -6.34 -2.78
N ARG A 553 0.98 -7.29 -3.72
CA ARG A 553 0.64 -6.98 -5.11
C ARG A 553 -0.73 -6.33 -5.24
N ALA A 554 -1.74 -6.81 -4.52
CA ALA A 554 -3.07 -6.21 -4.54
C ALA A 554 -3.07 -4.79 -3.96
N ARG A 555 -2.33 -4.55 -2.86
CA ARG A 555 -2.15 -3.21 -2.27
C ARG A 555 -1.44 -2.26 -3.21
N VAL A 556 -0.34 -2.70 -3.83
CA VAL A 556 0.40 -1.93 -4.85
C VAL A 556 -0.48 -1.62 -6.05
N SER A 557 -1.25 -2.59 -6.55
CA SER A 557 -2.19 -2.37 -7.66
C SER A 557 -3.25 -1.33 -7.31
N ARG A 558 -3.87 -1.43 -6.13
CA ARG A 558 -4.85 -0.46 -5.64
C ARG A 558 -4.26 0.95 -5.50
N ALA A 559 -3.06 1.05 -4.93
CA ALA A 559 -2.36 2.32 -4.79
C ALA A 559 -2.00 2.94 -6.15
N LYS A 560 -1.53 2.13 -7.12
CA LYS A 560 -1.25 2.59 -8.49
C LYS A 560 -2.49 3.06 -9.22
N ALA A 561 -3.62 2.36 -9.06
CA ALA A 561 -4.89 2.77 -9.64
C ALA A 561 -5.37 4.11 -9.05
N ALA A 562 -5.34 4.26 -7.73
CA ALA A 562 -5.73 5.49 -7.05
C ALA A 562 -4.80 6.67 -7.41
N PHE A 563 -3.48 6.44 -7.45
CA PHE A 563 -2.51 7.44 -7.90
C PHE A 563 -2.73 7.81 -9.37
N GLY A 564 -3.06 6.82 -10.22
CA GLY A 564 -3.36 6.99 -11.64
C GLY A 564 -4.54 7.92 -11.90
N GLU A 565 -5.62 7.81 -11.13
CA GLU A 565 -6.81 8.69 -11.23
C GLU A 565 -6.45 10.17 -11.06
N GLY A 566 -5.53 10.46 -10.13
CA GLY A 566 -5.07 11.81 -9.81
C GLY A 566 -3.70 12.19 -10.35
N ARG A 567 -3.04 11.36 -11.17
CA ARG A 567 -1.61 11.51 -11.48
C ARG A 567 -1.27 12.89 -12.06
N ARG A 568 -1.85 13.25 -13.20
CA ARG A 568 -1.54 14.54 -13.87
C ARG A 568 -2.25 15.74 -13.23
N LYS A 569 -3.38 15.48 -12.55
CA LYS A 569 -4.26 16.51 -12.01
C LYS A 569 -3.85 16.97 -10.62
N VAL A 570 -3.31 16.07 -9.80
CA VAL A 570 -2.97 16.34 -8.39
C VAL A 570 -1.51 16.02 -8.13
N PHE A 571 -1.12 14.75 -8.20
CA PHE A 571 0.16 14.29 -7.64
C PHE A 571 1.40 14.68 -8.47
N ALA A 572 1.24 14.87 -9.77
CA ALA A 572 2.28 15.35 -10.69
C ALA A 572 1.86 16.64 -11.40
N CYS A 573 0.97 17.43 -10.77
CA CYS A 573 0.56 18.74 -11.27
C CYS A 573 1.63 19.80 -10.95
N PRO A 574 2.07 20.64 -11.91
CA PRO A 574 2.94 21.79 -11.64
C PRO A 574 2.30 22.86 -10.75
N HIS A 575 0.98 23.03 -10.84
CA HIS A 575 0.20 24.06 -10.14
C HIS A 575 0.00 23.80 -8.64
N ILE A 576 0.39 22.62 -8.15
CA ILE A 576 0.24 22.25 -6.74
C ILE A 576 1.62 22.07 -6.14
N ALA A 577 1.90 22.74 -5.02
CA ALA A 577 3.21 22.68 -4.38
C ALA A 577 3.56 21.24 -3.96
N LEU A 578 4.84 20.85 -4.05
CA LEU A 578 5.28 19.50 -3.68
C LEU A 578 4.83 19.07 -2.27
N PRO A 579 4.94 19.92 -1.21
CA PRO A 579 4.47 19.55 0.12
C PRO A 579 2.97 19.23 0.18
N LYS A 580 2.13 20.00 -0.52
CA LYS A 580 0.68 19.75 -0.61
C LYS A 580 0.40 18.44 -1.35
N ARG A 581 1.10 18.19 -2.47
CA ARG A 581 0.99 16.92 -3.23
C ARG A 581 1.36 15.70 -2.39
N VAL A 582 2.45 15.80 -1.64
CA VAL A 582 2.90 14.75 -0.70
C VAL A 582 1.88 14.56 0.42
N SER A 583 1.34 15.63 1.00
CA SER A 583 0.31 15.54 2.06
C SER A 583 -0.93 14.79 1.58
N LEU A 584 -1.45 15.16 0.39
CA LEU A 584 -2.57 14.47 -0.25
C LEU A 584 -2.23 13.00 -0.58
N PHE A 585 -1.00 12.73 -1.03
CA PHE A 585 -0.52 11.38 -1.28
C PHE A 585 -0.50 10.53 0.00
N ARG A 586 0.01 11.08 1.12
CA ARG A 586 0.05 10.39 2.42
C ARG A 586 -1.37 10.05 2.89
N GLN A 587 -2.31 10.99 2.75
CA GLN A 587 -3.69 10.84 3.20
C GLN A 587 -4.50 9.83 2.37
N HIS A 588 -4.34 9.82 1.04
CA HIS A 588 -5.22 9.04 0.15
C HIS A 588 -4.58 7.78 -0.44
N ILE A 589 -3.28 7.82 -0.76
CA ILE A 589 -2.61 6.75 -1.48
C ILE A 589 -1.82 5.87 -0.51
N LEU A 590 -1.00 6.49 0.34
CA LEU A 590 -0.18 5.76 1.30
C LEU A 590 -1.03 5.02 2.34
N SER A 591 -2.08 5.68 2.84
CA SER A 591 -3.05 5.06 3.77
C SER A 591 -3.69 3.80 3.18
N ALA A 592 -4.05 3.81 1.89
CA ALA A 592 -4.61 2.64 1.20
C ALA A 592 -3.57 1.54 0.96
N LEU A 593 -2.32 1.91 0.70
CA LEU A 593 -1.19 0.99 0.49
C LEU A 593 -0.81 0.25 1.78
N LEU A 594 -0.78 0.96 2.92
CA LEU A 594 -0.33 0.45 4.21
C LEU A 594 -1.47 -0.05 5.12
N ALA A 595 -2.74 0.06 4.69
CA ALA A 595 -3.87 -0.43 5.44
C ALA A 595 -3.72 -1.93 5.79
N GLY A 596 -3.58 -2.24 7.08
CA GLY A 596 -3.35 -3.61 7.59
C GLY A 596 -1.90 -4.10 7.53
N ALA A 597 -0.95 -3.28 7.05
CA ALA A 597 0.46 -3.68 6.91
C ALA A 597 1.20 -3.86 8.25
N GLY A 598 0.69 -3.28 9.33
CA GLY A 598 1.24 -3.46 10.68
C GLY A 598 1.17 -4.91 11.19
N ALA A 599 0.27 -5.72 10.64
CA ALA A 599 0.14 -7.15 10.95
C ALA A 599 0.99 -8.05 10.04
N TRP A 600 1.81 -7.49 9.14
CA TRP A 600 2.60 -8.29 8.20
C TRP A 600 3.86 -8.86 8.86
N PRO A 601 4.11 -10.19 8.78
CA PRO A 601 5.40 -10.78 9.14
C PRO A 601 6.54 -10.26 8.25
N THR A 602 7.75 -10.76 8.47
CA THR A 602 8.91 -10.49 7.61
C THR A 602 8.56 -10.78 6.15
N LEU A 603 8.81 -9.81 5.27
CA LEU A 603 8.49 -9.91 3.85
C LEU A 603 9.59 -10.70 3.12
N CYS A 604 9.21 -11.53 2.15
CA CYS A 604 10.18 -12.09 1.22
C CYS A 604 10.73 -11.01 0.28
N GLN A 605 11.93 -11.22 -0.27
CA GLN A 605 12.63 -10.27 -1.14
C GLN A 605 11.76 -9.75 -2.30
N GLY A 606 10.99 -10.63 -2.96
CA GLY A 606 10.10 -10.23 -4.05
C GLY A 606 8.95 -9.31 -3.61
N SER A 607 8.42 -9.51 -2.40
CA SER A 607 7.40 -8.61 -1.82
C SER A 607 8.01 -7.28 -1.39
N TRP A 608 9.23 -7.32 -0.84
CA TRP A 608 10.01 -6.16 -0.45
C TRP A 608 10.28 -5.23 -1.65
N GLN A 609 10.90 -5.77 -2.69
CA GLN A 609 11.23 -5.04 -3.91
C GLN A 609 9.98 -4.45 -4.59
N LEU A 610 8.85 -5.17 -4.58
CA LEU A 610 7.61 -4.68 -5.17
C LEU A 610 7.06 -3.45 -4.45
N LEU A 611 7.06 -3.46 -3.11
CA LEU A 611 6.62 -2.32 -2.30
C LEU A 611 7.54 -1.11 -2.50
N GLU A 612 8.84 -1.36 -2.45
CA GLU A 612 9.87 -0.32 -2.54
C GLU A 612 9.92 0.34 -3.91
N LYS A 613 9.93 -0.44 -5.00
CA LYS A 613 9.86 0.08 -6.37
C LYS A 613 8.60 0.92 -6.59
N CYS A 614 7.48 0.51 -5.99
CA CYS A 614 6.23 1.26 -6.06
C CYS A 614 6.36 2.64 -5.41
N LEU A 615 6.85 2.70 -4.16
CA LEU A 615 7.03 3.96 -3.42
C LEU A 615 8.03 4.90 -4.10
N THR A 616 9.19 4.37 -4.52
CA THR A 616 10.20 5.14 -5.25
C THR A 616 9.62 5.73 -6.55
N SER A 617 8.83 4.94 -7.27
CA SER A 617 8.15 5.40 -8.50
C SER A 617 7.16 6.54 -8.22
N PHE A 618 6.41 6.50 -7.12
CA PHE A 618 5.52 7.60 -6.74
C PHE A 618 6.30 8.87 -6.40
N CYS A 619 7.33 8.77 -5.55
CA CYS A 619 8.17 9.91 -5.20
C CYS A 619 8.78 10.56 -6.43
N ARG A 620 9.38 9.77 -7.35
CA ARG A 620 9.95 10.30 -8.61
C ARG A 620 8.93 11.04 -9.47
N GLN A 621 7.71 10.51 -9.57
CA GLN A 621 6.64 11.15 -10.33
C GLN A 621 6.13 12.44 -9.68
N MET A 622 6.12 12.53 -8.35
CA MET A 622 5.75 13.74 -7.63
C MET A 622 6.85 14.81 -7.71
N VAL A 623 8.13 14.43 -7.67
CA VAL A 623 9.23 15.40 -7.81
C VAL A 623 9.24 16.05 -9.21
N ARG A 624 8.86 15.31 -10.26
CA ARG A 624 8.83 15.80 -11.65
C ARG A 624 10.20 16.31 -12.13
N VAL A 625 11.26 15.53 -11.91
CA VAL A 625 12.60 15.86 -12.41
C VAL A 625 12.54 16.11 -13.93
N PRO A 626 12.85 17.33 -14.41
CA PRO A 626 12.83 17.66 -15.84
C PRO A 626 13.80 16.79 -16.62
N HIS A 627 13.51 16.48 -17.88
CA HIS A 627 14.36 15.58 -18.68
C HIS A 627 15.80 16.10 -18.88
N TRP A 628 15.97 17.42 -18.95
CA TRP A 628 17.27 18.09 -19.09
C TRP A 628 18.06 18.21 -17.79
N ALA A 629 17.43 17.95 -16.63
CA ALA A 629 18.12 17.97 -15.34
C ALA A 629 18.83 16.64 -15.08
N ASP A 630 19.74 16.62 -14.10
CA ASP A 630 20.40 15.39 -13.66
C ASP A 630 19.36 14.31 -13.30
N GLN A 631 19.40 13.20 -14.02
CA GLN A 631 18.47 12.07 -13.85
C GLN A 631 18.91 11.08 -12.77
N HIS A 632 20.15 11.19 -12.28
CA HIS A 632 20.80 10.25 -11.35
C HIS A 632 20.41 10.52 -9.89
N TRP A 633 19.11 10.63 -9.65
CA TRP A 633 18.59 10.77 -8.30
C TRP A 633 18.53 9.41 -7.61
N GLY A 634 19.37 9.24 -6.59
CA GLY A 634 19.28 8.13 -5.66
C GLY A 634 17.94 8.07 -4.94
N ARG A 635 17.58 6.89 -4.43
CA ARG A 635 16.31 6.68 -3.71
C ARG A 635 16.17 7.55 -2.48
N ASP A 636 17.22 7.59 -1.64
CA ASP A 636 17.18 8.37 -0.41
C ASP A 636 16.99 9.86 -0.72
N ARG A 637 17.59 10.37 -1.81
CA ARG A 637 17.34 11.74 -2.30
C ARG A 637 15.86 11.97 -2.65
N LEU A 638 15.23 11.06 -3.38
CA LEU A 638 13.80 11.17 -3.72
C LEU A 638 12.90 11.18 -2.47
N PHE A 639 13.19 10.31 -1.50
CA PHE A 639 12.45 10.25 -0.24
C PHE A 639 12.64 11.53 0.58
N VAL A 640 13.87 12.01 0.73
CA VAL A 640 14.19 13.25 1.43
C VAL A 640 13.52 14.46 0.78
N THR A 641 13.57 14.59 -0.55
CA THR A 641 12.92 15.71 -1.26
C THR A 641 11.39 15.68 -1.10
N CYS A 642 10.79 14.50 -0.99
CA CYS A 642 9.37 14.37 -0.68
C CYS A 642 9.07 14.41 0.84
N ASP A 643 10.06 14.58 1.71
CA ASP A 643 9.95 14.39 3.16
C ASP A 643 9.35 13.02 3.57
N MET A 644 9.43 12.01 2.70
CA MET A 644 8.77 10.72 2.89
C MET A 644 9.68 9.72 3.60
N PRO A 645 9.16 8.94 4.56
CA PRO A 645 9.90 7.79 5.07
C PRO A 645 10.05 6.69 4.02
N LYS A 646 11.16 5.92 4.08
CA LYS A 646 11.35 4.74 3.22
C LYS A 646 10.39 3.61 3.61
N ALA A 647 10.31 2.59 2.76
CA ALA A 647 9.43 1.43 2.99
C ALA A 647 9.66 0.75 4.36
N GLU A 648 10.91 0.61 4.79
CA GLU A 648 11.30 0.02 6.09
C GLU A 648 10.74 0.80 7.26
N ASP A 649 10.96 2.10 7.29
CA ASP A 649 10.49 2.97 8.37
C ASP A 649 8.97 3.01 8.44
N LEU A 650 8.31 3.03 7.27
CA LEU A 650 6.85 2.97 7.19
C LEU A 650 6.34 1.69 7.83
N LEU A 651 6.86 0.53 7.42
CA LEU A 651 6.43 -0.77 7.95
C LEU A 651 6.77 -0.94 9.43
N ALA A 652 7.95 -0.51 9.89
CA ALA A 652 8.31 -0.50 11.31
C ALA A 652 7.29 0.34 12.11
N SER A 653 6.95 1.54 11.62
CA SER A 653 5.98 2.39 12.29
C SER A 653 4.57 1.80 12.33
N GLU A 654 4.10 1.14 11.26
CA GLU A 654 2.79 0.47 11.26
C GLU A 654 2.78 -0.75 12.20
N ARG A 655 3.87 -1.52 12.25
CA ARG A 655 4.02 -2.65 13.18
C ARG A 655 3.98 -2.21 14.63
N LEU A 656 4.67 -1.13 14.97
CA LEU A 656 4.65 -0.55 16.34
C LEU A 656 3.26 0.00 16.72
N ARG A 657 2.52 0.57 15.77
CA ARG A 657 1.13 0.98 16.01
C ARG A 657 0.22 -0.22 16.26
N PHE A 658 0.36 -1.27 15.46
CA PHE A 658 -0.38 -2.52 15.65
C PHE A 658 0.00 -3.20 16.96
N LEU A 659 1.29 -3.28 17.30
CA LEU A 659 1.80 -3.86 18.55
C LEU A 659 1.27 -3.11 19.77
N GLY A 660 1.30 -1.77 19.76
CA GLY A 660 0.71 -0.99 20.84
C GLY A 660 -0.80 -1.21 20.98
N GLN A 661 -1.51 -1.47 19.87
CA GLN A 661 -2.91 -1.86 19.92
C GLN A 661 -3.08 -3.27 20.51
N LEU A 662 -2.26 -4.23 20.07
CA LEU A 662 -2.25 -5.61 20.54
C LEU A 662 -2.01 -5.71 22.06
N VAL A 663 -1.14 -4.88 22.61
CA VAL A 663 -0.90 -4.82 24.07
C VAL A 663 -2.16 -4.41 24.84
N ARG A 664 -2.85 -3.37 24.37
CA ARG A 664 -4.00 -2.79 25.07
C ARG A 664 -5.27 -3.61 24.96
N THR A 665 -5.58 -4.13 23.77
CA THR A 665 -6.90 -4.70 23.46
C THR A 665 -6.81 -5.97 22.62
N GLY A 666 -5.61 -6.51 22.40
CA GLY A 666 -5.42 -7.76 21.67
C GLY A 666 -5.91 -8.97 22.49
N PRO A 667 -6.75 -9.84 21.91
CA PRO A 667 -7.13 -11.11 22.54
C PRO A 667 -5.91 -12.00 22.80
N ASP A 668 -5.98 -12.82 23.85
CA ASP A 668 -4.95 -13.78 24.21
C ASP A 668 -4.61 -14.75 23.06
N ALA A 669 -5.61 -15.20 22.31
CA ALA A 669 -5.41 -16.02 21.11
C ALA A 669 -4.46 -15.35 20.09
N THR A 670 -4.45 -14.02 20.02
CA THR A 670 -3.59 -13.28 19.10
C THR A 670 -2.13 -13.34 19.54
N TRP A 671 -1.88 -13.25 20.85
CA TRP A 671 -0.55 -13.44 21.45
C TRP A 671 -0.12 -14.91 21.37
N ALA A 672 -1.02 -15.84 21.69
CA ALA A 672 -0.76 -17.27 21.61
C ALA A 672 -0.27 -17.66 20.20
N VAL A 673 -1.00 -17.29 19.15
CA VAL A 673 -0.58 -17.62 17.77
C VAL A 673 0.72 -16.89 17.37
N LEU A 674 0.92 -15.65 17.85
CA LEU A 674 2.16 -14.89 17.59
C LEU A 674 3.40 -15.65 18.09
N GLN A 675 3.33 -16.26 19.27
CA GLN A 675 4.43 -17.03 19.86
C GLN A 675 4.82 -18.28 19.06
N HIS A 676 3.99 -18.73 18.10
CA HIS A 676 4.34 -19.84 17.19
C HIS A 676 4.71 -19.36 15.77
N CYS A 677 4.88 -18.05 15.58
CA CYS A 677 5.15 -17.44 14.28
C CYS A 677 6.51 -16.73 14.25
N PRO A 678 7.63 -17.43 13.95
CA PRO A 678 8.98 -16.86 13.94
C PRO A 678 9.12 -15.60 13.07
N LEU A 679 8.53 -15.61 11.86
CA LEU A 679 8.59 -14.47 10.95
C LEU A 679 7.80 -13.25 11.46
N ALA A 680 6.77 -13.46 12.29
CA ALA A 680 6.02 -12.36 12.89
C ALA A 680 6.78 -11.77 14.08
N ILE A 681 7.33 -12.60 14.96
CA ILE A 681 8.18 -12.16 16.07
C ILE A 681 9.38 -11.38 15.55
N GLN A 682 10.12 -11.93 14.59
CA GLN A 682 11.27 -11.25 13.98
C GLN A 682 10.89 -9.86 13.45
N ALA A 683 9.71 -9.74 12.83
CA ALA A 683 9.24 -8.47 12.30
C ALA A 683 8.89 -7.44 13.38
N PHE A 684 8.29 -7.85 14.50
CA PHE A 684 8.00 -6.96 15.62
C PHE A 684 9.26 -6.61 16.40
N THR A 685 10.14 -7.56 16.67
CA THR A 685 11.43 -7.33 17.33
C THR A 685 12.30 -6.37 16.51
N ALA A 686 12.39 -6.54 15.19
CA ALA A 686 13.09 -5.60 14.32
C ALA A 686 12.48 -4.19 14.34
N ALA A 687 11.15 -4.07 14.45
CA ALA A 687 10.49 -2.78 14.57
C ALA A 687 10.74 -2.11 15.93
N CYS A 688 10.79 -2.88 17.02
CA CYS A 688 11.18 -2.41 18.35
C CYS A 688 12.64 -1.94 18.38
N GLU A 689 13.55 -2.68 17.74
CA GLU A 689 14.95 -2.28 17.63
C GLU A 689 15.11 -1.00 16.79
N TRP A 690 14.39 -0.90 15.67
CA TRP A 690 14.34 0.32 14.86
C TRP A 690 13.86 1.55 15.66
N LEU A 691 12.90 1.37 16.57
CA LEU A 691 12.44 2.42 17.49
C LEU A 691 13.53 2.76 18.51
N TYR A 692 14.10 1.73 19.15
CA TYR A 692 15.13 1.88 20.17
C TYR A 692 16.35 2.65 19.67
N GLN A 693 16.82 2.36 18.45
CA GLN A 693 17.92 3.10 17.81
C GLN A 693 17.69 4.61 17.77
N ALA A 694 16.45 5.05 17.57
CA ALA A 694 16.13 6.48 17.52
C ALA A 694 16.00 7.13 18.90
N VAL A 695 15.64 6.37 19.95
CA VAL A 695 15.26 6.93 21.25
C VAL A 695 16.21 6.62 22.42
N ARG A 696 17.14 5.66 22.28
CA ARG A 696 17.98 5.13 23.37
C ARG A 696 18.71 6.15 24.25
N TYR A 697 19.10 7.32 23.71
CA TYR A 697 19.79 8.37 24.51
C TYR A 697 18.86 9.48 24.99
N THR A 698 17.55 9.30 24.82
CA THR A 698 16.55 10.33 25.10
C THR A 698 15.28 9.78 25.73
N SER A 699 15.32 8.51 26.09
CA SER A 699 14.29 7.80 26.84
C SER A 699 14.99 6.86 27.80
N ASN A 700 14.43 6.70 29.00
CA ASN A 700 14.97 5.78 30.01
C ASN A 700 14.55 4.32 29.76
N HIS A 701 14.07 4.00 28.55
CA HIS A 701 13.70 2.62 28.22
C HIS A 701 14.96 1.79 27.94
N PRO A 702 15.07 0.58 28.52
CA PRO A 702 16.14 -0.34 28.19
C PRO A 702 15.98 -0.88 26.76
N SER A 703 16.99 -1.61 26.29
CA SER A 703 16.87 -2.33 25.02
C SER A 703 15.66 -3.29 25.08
N PRO A 704 14.93 -3.49 23.97
CA PRO A 704 13.73 -4.32 23.97
C PRO A 704 13.96 -5.76 24.48
N GLY A 705 15.17 -6.32 24.26
CA GLY A 705 15.53 -7.66 24.73
C GLY A 705 15.91 -7.75 26.22
N ALA A 706 16.28 -6.64 26.88
CA ALA A 706 16.69 -6.63 28.28
C ALA A 706 15.60 -6.13 29.24
N GLY A 707 14.59 -5.40 28.75
CA GLY A 707 13.52 -4.86 29.61
C GLY A 707 12.21 -4.61 28.89
N TRP A 708 11.60 -5.69 28.40
CA TRP A 708 10.32 -5.67 27.69
C TRP A 708 9.16 -5.08 28.51
N ASP A 709 9.12 -5.33 29.83
CA ASP A 709 8.02 -4.87 30.69
C ASP A 709 7.88 -3.35 30.76
N SER A 710 9.00 -2.62 30.67
CA SER A 710 8.99 -1.14 30.59
C SER A 710 8.25 -0.65 29.34
N TRP A 711 8.46 -1.34 28.21
CA TRP A 711 7.79 -1.05 26.94
C TRP A 711 6.31 -1.44 26.99
N LEU A 712 5.99 -2.60 27.58
CA LEU A 712 4.62 -3.08 27.77
C LEU A 712 3.79 -2.07 28.59
N SER A 713 4.32 -1.68 29.76
CA SER A 713 3.70 -0.68 30.64
C SER A 713 3.43 0.63 29.91
N THR A 714 4.38 1.09 29.08
CA THR A 714 4.24 2.33 28.30
C THR A 714 3.15 2.24 27.24
N MET A 715 3.07 1.12 26.51
CA MET A 715 2.06 0.88 25.50
C MET A 715 0.64 0.81 26.09
N GLN A 716 0.53 0.33 27.33
CA GLN A 716 -0.71 0.18 28.07
C GLN A 716 -1.17 1.47 28.74
N SER A 717 -0.32 2.10 29.55
CA SER A 717 -0.66 3.27 30.37
C SER A 717 -0.56 4.61 29.63
N ARG A 718 0.32 4.73 28.62
CA ARG A 718 0.61 6.01 27.95
C ARG A 718 0.49 5.94 26.41
N PRO A 719 -0.70 5.62 25.85
CA PRO A 719 -0.88 5.42 24.41
C PRO A 719 -0.58 6.66 23.55
N LYS A 720 -0.84 7.88 24.08
CA LYS A 720 -0.50 9.14 23.39
C LYS A 720 1.02 9.32 23.29
N TYR A 721 1.75 9.00 24.37
CA TYR A 721 3.21 9.04 24.40
C TYR A 721 3.82 8.01 23.45
N TRP A 722 3.30 6.76 23.45
CA TRP A 722 3.69 5.71 22.49
C TRP A 722 3.58 6.19 21.03
N LYS A 723 2.45 6.83 20.68
CA LYS A 723 2.27 7.43 19.35
C LYS A 723 3.28 8.56 19.06
N GLY A 724 3.61 9.36 20.07
CA GLY A 724 4.60 10.42 20.01
C GLY A 724 6.01 9.91 19.71
N ILE A 725 6.48 8.88 20.42
CA ILE A 725 7.82 8.32 20.22
C ILE A 725 7.98 7.64 18.86
N ILE A 726 6.93 7.00 18.31
CA ILE A 726 6.95 6.46 16.94
C ILE A 726 7.11 7.58 15.91
N ARG A 727 6.35 8.68 16.04
CA ARG A 727 6.47 9.84 15.14
C ARG A 727 7.83 10.49 15.22
N ARG A 728 8.39 10.55 16.43
CA ARG A 728 9.73 11.05 16.67
C ARG A 728 10.79 10.17 16.00
N ALA A 729 10.70 8.85 16.14
CA ALA A 729 11.60 7.91 15.48
C ALA A 729 11.56 8.03 13.95
N LEU A 730 10.36 8.13 13.36
CA LEU A 730 10.20 8.41 11.93
C LEU A 730 10.94 9.69 11.50
N SER A 731 10.82 10.76 12.30
CA SER A 731 11.47 12.05 12.03
C SER A 731 12.99 11.97 12.18
N TRP A 732 13.48 11.22 13.17
CA TRP A 732 14.91 11.02 13.40
C TRP A 732 15.56 10.21 12.27
N HIS A 733 14.96 9.09 11.86
CA HIS A 733 15.44 8.28 10.72
C HIS A 733 15.40 9.07 9.40
N ASN A 734 14.41 9.96 9.23
CA ASN A 734 14.40 10.90 8.10
C ASN A 734 15.56 11.90 8.16
N GLY A 735 15.90 12.40 9.35
CA GLY A 735 17.06 13.25 9.57
C GLY A 735 18.40 12.53 9.29
N GLN A 736 18.53 11.26 9.67
CA GLN A 736 19.72 10.45 9.30
C GLN A 736 19.88 10.31 7.78
N ARG A 737 18.78 10.04 7.07
CA ARG A 737 18.79 10.04 5.60
C ARG A 737 19.20 11.40 5.03
N GLN A 738 18.69 12.47 5.62
CA GLN A 738 19.00 13.83 5.22
C GLN A 738 20.49 14.15 5.33
N ILE A 739 21.18 13.64 6.37
CA ILE A 739 22.65 13.71 6.50
C ILE A 739 23.31 13.01 5.29
N ARG A 740 22.98 11.74 5.06
CA ARG A 740 23.55 10.95 3.95
C ARG A 740 23.34 11.60 2.58
N VAL A 741 22.12 12.07 2.31
CA VAL A 741 21.77 12.71 1.02
C VAL A 741 22.56 14.00 0.81
N ARG A 742 22.78 14.80 1.86
CA ARG A 742 23.57 16.03 1.77
C ARG A 742 25.04 15.74 1.44
N VAL A 743 25.63 14.78 2.15
CA VAL A 743 27.01 14.32 1.91
C VAL A 743 27.15 13.74 0.49
N GLU A 744 26.21 12.89 0.05
CA GLU A 744 26.22 12.33 -1.30
C GLU A 744 26.04 13.42 -2.37
N SER A 745 25.16 14.40 -2.14
CA SER A 745 24.94 15.52 -3.07
C SER A 745 26.17 16.41 -3.18
N PHE A 746 26.87 16.65 -2.07
CA PHE A 746 28.17 17.33 -2.08
C PHE A 746 29.20 16.53 -2.88
N ALA A 747 29.34 15.22 -2.60
CA ALA A 747 30.32 14.38 -3.27
C ALA A 747 30.11 14.34 -4.80
N ARG A 748 28.86 14.21 -5.25
CA ARG A 748 28.50 14.25 -6.68
C ARG A 748 28.73 15.61 -7.36
N ALA A 749 28.74 16.69 -6.60
CA ALA A 749 29.08 18.02 -7.11
C ALA A 749 30.59 18.29 -7.09
N ALA A 750 31.30 17.69 -6.13
CA ALA A 750 32.72 17.88 -5.91
C ALA A 750 33.60 16.94 -6.74
N TRP A 751 33.11 15.79 -7.21
CA TRP A 751 33.90 14.85 -8.00
C TRP A 751 33.08 14.22 -9.13
N GLU A 752 33.76 13.88 -10.22
CA GLU A 752 33.20 13.04 -11.27
C GLU A 752 33.07 11.59 -10.76
N PRO A 753 32.08 10.82 -11.24
CA PRO A 753 31.98 9.40 -10.89
C PRO A 753 33.22 8.65 -11.42
N ALA A 754 33.74 7.71 -10.63
CA ALA A 754 34.80 6.82 -11.07
C ALA A 754 34.44 6.17 -12.42
N PRO A 755 35.34 6.18 -13.43
CA PRO A 755 35.09 5.50 -14.68
C PRO A 755 34.77 4.05 -14.35
N LYS A 756 33.61 3.60 -14.82
CA LYS A 756 33.21 2.21 -14.65
C LYS A 756 34.28 1.39 -15.34
N GLY A 757 34.87 0.41 -14.65
CA GLY A 757 35.70 -0.58 -15.33
C GLY A 757 34.90 -1.10 -16.51
N GLU A 758 35.40 -0.90 -17.73
CA GLU A 758 34.79 -1.47 -18.91
C GLU A 758 34.72 -2.97 -18.64
N THR A 759 33.50 -3.49 -18.56
CA THR A 759 33.35 -4.95 -18.51
C THR A 759 33.76 -5.41 -19.90
N ALA A 760 34.97 -5.96 -20.01
CA ALA A 760 35.51 -6.47 -21.27
C ALA A 760 34.44 -7.33 -21.97
N LEU A 761 34.27 -7.15 -23.28
CA LEU A 761 33.33 -7.94 -24.09
C LEU A 761 33.58 -9.44 -23.89
N ASP A 762 34.84 -9.81 -23.70
CA ASP A 762 35.37 -11.16 -23.42
C ASP A 762 34.75 -11.84 -22.19
N SER A 763 34.21 -11.07 -21.26
CA SER A 763 33.58 -11.60 -20.03
C SER A 763 32.10 -12.00 -20.21
N HIS A 764 31.52 -11.82 -21.40
CA HIS A 764 30.10 -12.04 -21.65
C HIS A 764 29.84 -13.27 -22.54
N GLU A 765 28.97 -14.17 -22.09
CA GLU A 765 28.61 -15.39 -22.84
C GLU A 765 27.35 -15.25 -23.72
N HIS A 766 26.68 -14.09 -23.69
CA HIS A 766 25.41 -13.90 -24.40
C HIS A 766 25.43 -12.65 -25.27
N ALA A 767 24.95 -12.78 -26.52
CA ALA A 767 24.93 -11.72 -27.51
C ALA A 767 23.64 -11.71 -28.33
N CYS A 768 23.16 -10.52 -28.69
CA CYS A 768 22.15 -10.35 -29.72
C CYS A 768 22.85 -9.92 -31.02
N LEU A 769 22.92 -10.82 -32.00
CA LEU A 769 23.64 -10.59 -33.26
C LEU A 769 22.95 -9.54 -34.15
N LEU A 770 21.61 -9.49 -34.15
CA LEU A 770 20.84 -8.46 -34.88
C LEU A 770 21.08 -7.04 -34.37
N CYS A 771 21.22 -6.87 -33.05
CA CYS A 771 21.52 -5.58 -32.44
C CYS A 771 23.02 -5.32 -32.25
N LYS A 772 23.86 -6.35 -32.45
CA LYS A 772 25.29 -6.38 -32.10
C LYS A 772 25.58 -5.96 -30.65
N ARG A 773 24.84 -6.55 -29.69
CA ARG A 773 24.94 -6.20 -28.25
C ARG A 773 25.24 -7.39 -27.36
N ALA A 774 26.28 -7.27 -26.53
CA ALA A 774 26.62 -8.23 -25.46
C ALA A 774 25.72 -8.04 -24.23
N LEU A 775 25.33 -9.12 -23.56
CA LEU A 775 24.36 -9.14 -22.46
C LEU A 775 24.88 -9.99 -21.30
N SER A 776 24.72 -9.50 -20.06
CA SER A 776 25.38 -10.12 -18.89
C SER A 776 24.83 -11.47 -18.45
N ASN A 777 23.66 -11.89 -18.91
CA ASN A 777 23.09 -13.21 -18.64
C ASN A 777 21.97 -13.57 -19.63
N ALA A 778 21.65 -14.86 -19.72
CA ALA A 778 20.60 -15.39 -20.58
C ALA A 778 19.22 -14.76 -20.34
N GLN A 779 18.91 -14.36 -19.11
CA GLN A 779 17.63 -13.72 -18.77
C GLN A 779 17.50 -12.33 -19.38
N LYS A 780 18.56 -11.51 -19.31
CA LYS A 780 18.62 -10.19 -19.96
C LYS A 780 18.55 -10.35 -21.48
N TRP A 781 19.26 -11.32 -22.04
CA TRP A 781 19.17 -11.64 -23.46
C TRP A 781 17.75 -11.99 -23.88
N ALA A 782 17.09 -12.92 -23.17
CA ALA A 782 15.72 -13.34 -23.49
C ALA A 782 14.72 -12.18 -23.34
N SER A 783 14.89 -11.31 -22.34
CA SER A 783 14.06 -10.11 -22.15
C SER A 783 14.25 -9.11 -23.29
N HIS A 784 15.49 -8.83 -23.68
CA HIS A 784 15.82 -7.96 -24.80
C HIS A 784 15.24 -8.51 -26.12
N ALA A 785 15.53 -9.78 -26.44
CA ALA A 785 15.05 -10.44 -27.65
C ALA A 785 13.52 -10.50 -27.70
N SER A 786 12.84 -10.66 -26.56
CA SER A 786 11.37 -10.65 -26.52
C SER A 786 10.78 -9.27 -26.81
N LEU A 787 11.38 -8.21 -26.26
CA LEU A 787 10.90 -6.83 -26.43
C LEU A 787 11.24 -6.24 -27.80
N GLN A 788 12.43 -6.50 -28.33
CA GLN A 788 12.93 -5.91 -29.58
C GLN A 788 12.65 -6.78 -30.80
N HIS A 789 12.64 -8.11 -30.63
CA HIS A 789 12.58 -9.06 -31.75
C HIS A 789 11.44 -10.08 -31.61
N GLY A 790 10.52 -9.90 -30.65
CA GLY A 790 9.37 -10.79 -30.48
C GLY A 790 9.70 -12.21 -30.04
N PHE A 791 10.94 -12.48 -29.59
CA PHE A 791 11.37 -13.81 -29.15
C PHE A 791 10.46 -14.36 -28.05
N ARG A 792 10.09 -15.64 -28.19
CA ARG A 792 9.38 -16.41 -27.16
C ARG A 792 10.22 -17.62 -26.83
N ALA A 793 10.52 -17.83 -25.55
CA ALA A 793 11.24 -19.02 -25.12
C ALA A 793 10.50 -20.29 -25.54
N GLN A 794 11.25 -21.32 -25.93
CA GLN A 794 10.72 -22.54 -26.54
C GLN A 794 9.61 -23.21 -25.71
N HIS A 795 9.72 -23.22 -24.38
CA HIS A 795 8.70 -23.78 -23.50
C HIS A 795 7.36 -23.01 -23.50
N TYR A 796 7.32 -21.73 -23.91
CA TYR A 796 6.08 -21.00 -24.14
C TYR A 796 5.40 -21.40 -25.45
N ILE A 797 6.19 -21.77 -26.46
CA ILE A 797 5.72 -22.21 -27.78
C ILE A 797 5.22 -23.66 -27.68
N ALA A 798 6.01 -24.54 -27.08
CA ALA A 798 5.73 -25.97 -26.96
C ALA A 798 4.56 -26.30 -26.00
N ALA A 799 4.29 -25.46 -25.00
CA ALA A 799 3.23 -25.71 -24.03
C ALA A 799 1.83 -25.38 -24.60
N VAL A 800 1.24 -26.32 -25.33
CA VAL A 800 -0.13 -26.24 -25.84
C VAL A 800 -1.08 -27.06 -24.97
N GLY A 801 -2.10 -26.42 -24.41
CA GLY A 801 -3.07 -27.06 -23.52
C GLY A 801 -2.48 -27.48 -22.16
N HIS A 802 -3.18 -28.38 -21.49
CA HIS A 802 -2.92 -28.80 -20.11
C HIS A 802 -2.10 -30.08 -20.02
N ARG A 803 -1.96 -30.83 -21.12
CA ARG A 803 -1.21 -32.09 -21.16
C ARG A 803 0.10 -31.92 -21.91
N CYS A 804 1.19 -32.44 -21.36
CA CYS A 804 2.44 -32.59 -22.09
C CYS A 804 2.26 -33.67 -23.16
N ARG A 805 2.44 -33.30 -24.43
CA ARG A 805 2.30 -34.21 -25.58
C ARG A 805 3.31 -35.36 -25.53
N ALA A 806 4.52 -35.12 -25.00
CA ALA A 806 5.57 -36.13 -24.92
C ALA A 806 5.30 -37.18 -23.83
N CYS A 807 5.33 -36.76 -22.55
CA CYS A 807 5.21 -37.68 -21.42
C CYS A 807 3.78 -38.02 -20.99
N GLY A 808 2.78 -37.35 -21.57
CA GLY A 808 1.36 -37.52 -21.23
C GLY A 808 0.94 -36.94 -19.89
N THR A 809 1.84 -36.30 -19.15
CA THR A 809 1.52 -35.72 -17.84
C THR A 809 0.52 -34.58 -18.02
N THR A 810 -0.59 -34.63 -17.27
CA THR A 810 -1.64 -33.60 -17.31
C THR A 810 -1.49 -32.65 -16.12
N PHE A 811 -1.48 -31.36 -16.40
CA PHE A 811 -1.30 -30.27 -15.45
C PHE A 811 -2.61 -29.51 -15.23
N ALA A 812 -2.73 -28.88 -14.06
CA ALA A 812 -3.90 -28.06 -13.74
C ALA A 812 -4.06 -26.85 -14.66
N ASN A 813 -2.96 -26.26 -15.15
CA ASN A 813 -2.99 -25.09 -16.01
C ASN A 813 -1.78 -25.03 -16.92
N VAL A 814 -1.87 -24.22 -17.97
CA VAL A 814 -0.80 -24.02 -18.96
C VAL A 814 0.49 -23.50 -18.31
N ARG A 815 0.40 -22.69 -17.23
CA ARG A 815 1.60 -22.19 -16.54
C ARG A 815 2.43 -23.32 -15.93
N ARG A 816 1.80 -24.31 -15.31
CA ARG A 816 2.49 -25.50 -14.79
C ARG A 816 3.05 -26.38 -15.89
N HIS A 817 2.33 -26.51 -17.00
CA HIS A 817 2.84 -27.18 -18.20
C HIS A 817 4.10 -26.49 -18.74
N ARG A 818 4.11 -25.15 -18.81
CA ARG A 818 5.32 -24.36 -19.18
C ARG A 818 6.48 -24.62 -18.22
N THR A 819 6.24 -24.63 -16.91
CA THR A 819 7.27 -24.95 -15.91
C THR A 819 7.80 -26.38 -16.08
N HIS A 820 6.93 -27.35 -16.40
CA HIS A 820 7.38 -28.70 -16.71
C HIS A 820 8.32 -28.74 -17.91
N LEU A 821 7.96 -28.08 -19.02
CA LEU A 821 8.82 -28.03 -20.20
C LEU A 821 10.09 -27.19 -19.99
N GLN A 822 10.07 -26.25 -19.05
CA GLN A 822 11.27 -25.51 -18.63
C GLN A 822 12.26 -26.42 -17.88
N VAL A 823 11.78 -27.40 -17.11
CA VAL A 823 12.62 -28.30 -16.29
C VAL A 823 12.97 -29.60 -17.04
N SER A 824 12.03 -30.17 -17.79
CA SER A 824 12.21 -31.41 -18.54
C SER A 824 12.63 -31.13 -19.97
N LYS A 825 13.94 -31.02 -20.20
CA LYS A 825 14.51 -30.84 -21.55
C LYS A 825 14.10 -31.96 -22.51
N ARG A 826 14.04 -33.20 -22.04
CA ARG A 826 13.62 -34.37 -22.85
C ARG A 826 12.21 -34.21 -23.43
N CYS A 827 11.26 -33.79 -22.60
CA CYS A 827 9.89 -33.49 -23.05
C CYS A 827 9.87 -32.29 -23.99
N LEU A 828 10.59 -31.21 -23.67
CA LEU A 828 10.63 -30.00 -24.49
C LEU A 828 11.14 -30.31 -25.91
N GLN A 829 12.30 -30.97 -26.02
CA GLN A 829 12.91 -31.31 -27.31
C GLN A 829 12.02 -32.23 -28.14
N SER A 830 11.41 -33.26 -27.52
CA SER A 830 10.50 -34.16 -28.23
C SER A 830 9.25 -33.43 -28.77
N VAL A 831 8.68 -32.51 -27.99
CA VAL A 831 7.54 -31.69 -28.45
C VAL A 831 7.94 -30.73 -29.58
N LEU A 832 9.17 -30.18 -29.56
CA LEU A 832 9.65 -29.28 -30.60
C LEU A 832 10.01 -30.01 -31.91
N ARG A 833 10.48 -31.25 -31.84
CA ARG A 833 10.78 -32.09 -33.02
C ARG A 833 9.54 -32.74 -33.65
N ASP A 834 8.41 -32.69 -32.95
CA ASP A 834 7.17 -33.37 -33.33
C ASP A 834 7.35 -34.88 -33.53
N ASP A 835 8.04 -35.55 -32.59
CA ASP A 835 8.34 -36.99 -32.65
C ASP A 835 7.04 -37.84 -32.85
N HIS A 836 7.13 -38.98 -33.55
CA HIS A 836 5.98 -39.76 -34.04
C HIS A 836 4.99 -40.27 -32.97
N ASP A 837 5.34 -40.24 -31.69
CA ASP A 837 4.51 -40.75 -30.58
C ASP A 837 3.77 -39.67 -29.78
N LEU A 838 3.83 -38.39 -30.17
CA LEU A 838 3.25 -37.31 -29.37
C LEU A 838 1.72 -37.45 -29.18
N LEU A 839 1.27 -37.34 -27.92
CA LEU A 839 -0.15 -37.33 -27.57
C LEU A 839 -0.83 -36.03 -28.04
N PRO A 840 -2.14 -36.05 -28.31
CA PRO A 840 -2.87 -34.84 -28.69
C PRO A 840 -2.89 -33.81 -27.55
N PRO A 841 -2.99 -32.51 -27.84
CA PRO A 841 -3.16 -31.49 -26.81
C PRO A 841 -4.49 -31.68 -26.08
N LEU A 842 -4.49 -31.52 -24.76
CA LEU A 842 -5.71 -31.50 -23.96
C LEU A 842 -6.07 -30.06 -23.63
N GLN A 843 -7.13 -29.52 -24.22
CA GLN A 843 -7.63 -28.18 -23.94
C GLN A 843 -8.85 -28.24 -23.02
N GLY A 844 -8.94 -27.33 -22.06
CA GLY A 844 -10.04 -27.26 -21.10
C GLY A 844 -9.94 -26.04 -20.21
N GLN A 845 -10.86 -25.91 -19.25
CA GLN A 845 -10.76 -24.87 -18.22
C GLN A 845 -9.60 -25.16 -17.27
N ASP A 846 -8.90 -24.11 -16.84
CA ASP A 846 -7.83 -24.22 -15.85
C ASP A 846 -8.38 -24.89 -14.58
N GLY A 847 -7.74 -25.97 -14.16
CA GLY A 847 -7.99 -26.64 -12.90
C GLY A 847 -7.46 -25.85 -11.70
N HIS A 848 -7.84 -26.29 -10.50
CA HIS A 848 -7.48 -25.63 -9.26
C HIS A 848 -5.96 -25.53 -9.08
N VAL A 849 -5.46 -24.41 -8.54
CA VAL A 849 -4.01 -24.15 -8.41
C VAL A 849 -3.31 -25.15 -7.49
N GLN A 850 -4.03 -25.85 -6.62
CA GLN A 850 -3.49 -26.91 -5.76
C GLN A 850 -3.59 -28.32 -6.35
N SER A 851 -4.28 -28.49 -7.50
CA SER A 851 -4.34 -29.77 -8.22
C SER A 851 -2.93 -30.20 -8.62
N ARG A 852 -2.54 -31.44 -8.33
CA ARG A 852 -1.24 -32.00 -8.74
C ARG A 852 -1.17 -32.23 -10.26
N ALA A 853 0.01 -32.55 -10.76
CA ALA A 853 0.11 -33.11 -12.10
C ALA A 853 -0.28 -34.59 -12.03
N ILE A 854 -1.10 -35.06 -12.99
CA ILE A 854 -1.44 -36.48 -13.16
C ILE A 854 -0.35 -37.08 -14.05
N PRO A 855 0.41 -38.06 -13.56
CA PRO A 855 1.48 -38.68 -14.35
C PRO A 855 0.89 -39.32 -15.61
N GLY A 856 1.57 -39.14 -16.74
CA GLY A 856 1.28 -39.88 -17.96
C GLY A 856 2.15 -41.13 -18.07
N ARG A 857 2.35 -41.60 -19.30
CA ARG A 857 3.19 -42.77 -19.64
C ARG A 857 4.71 -42.60 -19.35
N GLY A 858 5.15 -41.41 -18.94
CA GLY A 858 6.54 -41.16 -18.54
C GLY A 858 7.43 -40.69 -19.70
N THR A 859 8.75 -40.71 -19.51
CA THR A 859 9.73 -40.24 -20.50
C THR A 859 10.62 -41.34 -21.06
N PHE A 860 10.43 -42.59 -20.65
CA PHE A 860 11.33 -43.70 -21.01
C PHE A 860 11.37 -43.99 -22.50
N HIS A 861 10.24 -43.81 -23.20
CA HIS A 861 10.09 -44.00 -24.64
C HIS A 861 10.61 -42.82 -25.49
N LEU A 862 10.97 -41.70 -24.87
CA LEU A 862 11.45 -40.52 -25.61
C LEU A 862 12.93 -40.67 -25.99
N PRO A 863 13.43 -40.02 -27.04
CA PRO A 863 14.87 -39.98 -27.32
C PRO A 863 15.69 -39.38 -26.15
N PRO A 864 17.01 -39.62 -26.06
CA PRO A 864 17.88 -38.97 -25.08
C PRO A 864 17.91 -37.44 -25.28
N VAL A 865 18.33 -36.72 -24.24
CA VAL A 865 18.47 -35.26 -24.30
C VAL A 865 19.70 -34.92 -25.14
N GLU A 866 19.51 -34.10 -26.17
CA GLU A 866 20.59 -33.59 -27.01
C GLU A 866 20.98 -32.16 -26.58
N GLU A 867 22.06 -31.62 -27.14
CA GLU A 867 22.38 -30.20 -26.98
C GLU A 867 21.28 -29.32 -27.58
N ASP A 868 21.01 -28.17 -26.96
CA ASP A 868 19.98 -27.26 -27.45
C ASP A 868 20.37 -26.70 -28.83
N PHE A 869 19.52 -26.92 -29.84
CA PHE A 869 19.69 -26.44 -31.22
C PHE A 869 18.42 -25.76 -31.74
N SER A 870 18.52 -25.04 -32.86
CA SER A 870 17.40 -24.36 -33.53
C SER A 870 16.97 -25.18 -34.76
N PRO A 871 15.80 -25.84 -34.73
CA PRO A 871 15.31 -26.62 -35.88
C PRO A 871 15.11 -25.78 -37.13
N GLU A 872 14.65 -24.54 -36.96
CA GLU A 872 14.40 -23.62 -38.07
C GLU A 872 15.70 -23.20 -38.76
N LEU A 873 16.76 -22.90 -37.99
CA LEU A 873 18.07 -22.61 -38.55
C LEU A 873 18.68 -23.84 -39.23
N LEU A 874 18.58 -25.02 -38.61
CA LEU A 874 19.07 -26.26 -39.21
C LEU A 874 18.38 -26.56 -40.55
N ARG A 875 17.06 -26.33 -40.63
CA ARG A 875 16.29 -26.45 -41.87
C ARG A 875 16.75 -25.44 -42.92
N GLN A 876 16.97 -24.18 -42.53
CA GLN A 876 17.51 -23.16 -43.43
C GLN A 876 18.90 -23.55 -43.95
N LEU A 877 19.83 -23.96 -43.09
CA LEU A 877 21.17 -24.39 -43.48
C LEU A 877 21.14 -25.60 -44.43
N ARG A 878 20.25 -26.57 -44.20
CA ARG A 878 20.08 -27.75 -45.08
C ARG A 878 19.45 -27.44 -46.44
N THR A 879 18.69 -26.35 -46.54
CA THR A 879 17.99 -25.95 -47.77
C THR A 879 18.67 -24.79 -48.51
N ALA A 880 19.66 -24.16 -47.88
CA ALA A 880 20.38 -23.03 -48.41
C ALA A 880 21.36 -23.49 -49.51
N VAL A 881 21.23 -22.89 -50.70
CA VAL A 881 22.21 -23.03 -51.79
C VAL A 881 23.24 -21.91 -51.62
N VAL A 882 24.21 -22.11 -50.73
CA VAL A 882 25.20 -21.09 -50.40
C VAL A 882 26.60 -21.64 -50.64
N SER A 883 27.41 -20.90 -51.40
CA SER A 883 28.78 -21.27 -51.78
C SER A 883 29.86 -20.40 -51.14
N THR A 884 29.50 -19.46 -50.27
CA THR A 884 30.42 -18.52 -49.60
C THR A 884 30.17 -18.43 -48.10
N ASP A 885 31.24 -18.17 -47.35
CA ASP A 885 31.25 -18.02 -45.89
C ASP A 885 30.36 -16.85 -45.45
N GLU A 886 30.35 -15.75 -46.20
CA GLU A 886 29.52 -14.57 -45.96
C GLU A 886 28.02 -14.89 -46.02
N GLY A 887 27.58 -15.67 -47.01
CA GLY A 887 26.17 -16.06 -47.13
C GLY A 887 25.72 -16.98 -45.99
N LEU A 888 26.61 -17.85 -45.50
CA LEU A 888 26.33 -18.71 -44.34
C LEU A 888 26.28 -17.89 -43.05
N PHE A 889 27.20 -16.94 -42.90
CA PHE A 889 27.26 -16.03 -41.77
C PHE A 889 25.97 -15.19 -41.65
N ASP A 890 25.46 -14.68 -42.76
CA ASP A 890 24.22 -13.90 -42.79
C ASP A 890 23.00 -14.72 -42.36
N ILE A 891 22.88 -15.99 -42.78
CA ILE A 891 21.78 -16.87 -42.38
C ILE A 891 21.80 -17.09 -40.85
N VAL A 892 22.99 -17.32 -40.28
CA VAL A 892 23.15 -17.55 -38.84
C VAL A 892 22.88 -16.28 -38.04
N CYS A 893 23.44 -15.13 -38.45
CA CYS A 893 23.28 -13.86 -37.73
C CYS A 893 21.84 -13.31 -37.78
N ASN A 894 21.09 -13.61 -38.84
CA ASN A 894 19.68 -13.21 -38.95
C ASN A 894 18.72 -14.08 -38.12
N THR A 895 19.21 -15.18 -37.52
CA THR A 895 18.38 -16.05 -36.68
C THR A 895 18.33 -15.58 -35.23
N ILE A 896 17.12 -15.40 -34.69
CA ILE A 896 16.92 -14.99 -33.29
C ILE A 896 16.97 -16.23 -32.37
N ALA A 897 18.17 -16.58 -31.90
CA ALA A 897 18.38 -17.62 -30.88
C ALA A 897 19.59 -17.29 -29.98
N PRO A 898 19.71 -17.90 -28.78
CA PRO A 898 20.89 -17.72 -27.94
C PRO A 898 22.17 -18.11 -28.70
N LEU A 899 23.27 -17.39 -28.50
CA LEU A 899 24.52 -17.61 -29.22
C LEU A 899 25.00 -19.07 -29.16
N GLN A 900 24.94 -19.70 -27.97
CA GLN A 900 25.30 -21.11 -27.83
C GLN A 900 24.40 -22.05 -28.66
N VAL A 901 23.11 -21.74 -28.77
CA VAL A 901 22.17 -22.54 -29.59
C VAL A 901 22.53 -22.42 -31.08
N LEU A 902 22.94 -21.23 -31.54
CA LEU A 902 23.43 -21.03 -32.91
C LEU A 902 24.70 -21.85 -33.18
N ARG A 903 25.69 -21.75 -32.27
CA ARG A 903 26.96 -22.50 -32.35
C ARG A 903 26.74 -24.03 -32.37
N ASN A 904 25.84 -24.53 -31.52
CA ASN A 904 25.48 -25.94 -31.47
C ASN A 904 24.78 -26.40 -32.75
N THR A 905 23.85 -25.59 -33.27
CA THR A 905 23.13 -25.89 -34.52
C THR A 905 24.09 -25.97 -35.71
N LEU A 906 25.02 -25.03 -35.80
CA LEU A 906 26.04 -24.99 -36.85
C LEU A 906 27.00 -26.18 -36.70
N GLY A 907 27.43 -26.50 -35.49
CA GLY A 907 28.25 -27.68 -35.20
C GLY A 907 27.60 -28.99 -35.62
N ARG A 908 26.29 -29.14 -35.40
CA ARG A 908 25.52 -30.31 -35.84
C ARG A 908 25.48 -30.40 -37.37
N TRP A 909 25.20 -29.30 -38.05
CA TRP A 909 25.19 -29.29 -39.52
C TRP A 909 26.57 -29.60 -40.11
N ILE A 910 27.66 -29.05 -39.55
CA ILE A 910 29.04 -29.35 -39.95
C ILE A 910 29.33 -30.87 -39.87
N SER A 911 28.83 -31.55 -38.84
CA SER A 911 29.01 -33.00 -38.69
C SER A 911 28.25 -33.85 -39.73
N GLU A 912 27.23 -33.26 -40.38
CA GLU A 912 26.46 -33.89 -41.46
C GLU A 912 27.08 -33.65 -42.84
N LEU A 913 28.05 -32.72 -42.97
CA LEU A 913 28.66 -32.33 -44.23
C LEU A 913 29.87 -33.22 -44.58
N PRO A 914 30.04 -33.61 -45.87
CA PRO A 914 31.25 -34.26 -46.34
C PRO A 914 32.45 -33.30 -46.27
N ASP A 915 33.66 -33.85 -46.25
CA ASP A 915 34.88 -33.02 -46.27
C ASP A 915 34.99 -32.25 -47.59
N GLY A 916 35.11 -30.92 -47.50
CA GLY A 916 35.11 -30.03 -48.65
C GLY A 916 34.99 -28.55 -48.26
N ALA A 917 34.99 -27.67 -49.26
CA ALA A 917 34.99 -26.21 -49.07
C ALA A 917 33.83 -25.70 -48.21
N LEU A 918 32.64 -26.28 -48.35
CA LEU A 918 31.46 -25.89 -47.57
C LEU A 918 31.59 -26.21 -46.07
N ARG A 919 32.27 -27.31 -45.73
CA ARG A 919 32.52 -27.70 -44.34
C ARG A 919 33.57 -26.80 -43.68
N LEU A 920 34.57 -26.36 -44.45
CA LEU A 920 35.56 -25.38 -44.00
C LEU A 920 34.89 -24.03 -43.75
N ALA A 921 34.14 -23.51 -44.73
CA ALA A 921 33.33 -22.29 -44.62
C ALA A 921 32.44 -22.28 -43.37
N ALA A 922 31.70 -23.36 -43.13
CA ALA A 922 30.83 -23.48 -41.96
C ALA A 922 31.63 -23.54 -40.64
N SER A 923 32.82 -24.16 -40.65
CA SER A 923 33.71 -24.23 -39.48
C SER A 923 34.30 -22.85 -39.16
N ASP A 924 34.66 -22.06 -40.16
CA ASP A 924 35.16 -20.69 -40.01
C ASP A 924 34.07 -19.77 -39.44
N VAL A 925 32.85 -19.84 -39.98
CA VAL A 925 31.69 -19.14 -39.41
C VAL A 925 31.48 -19.52 -37.93
N LYS A 926 31.61 -20.80 -37.55
CA LYS A 926 31.49 -21.24 -36.15
C LYS A 926 32.59 -20.67 -35.26
N MET A 927 33.82 -20.51 -35.76
CA MET A 927 34.90 -19.83 -35.03
C MET A 927 34.59 -18.35 -34.82
N CYS A 928 34.02 -17.67 -35.82
CA CYS A 928 33.64 -16.26 -35.72
C CYS A 928 32.45 -15.98 -34.79
N LEU A 929 31.68 -16.99 -34.37
CA LEU A 929 30.55 -16.83 -33.43
C LEU A 929 30.99 -16.57 -31.97
N GLN A 930 31.80 -15.54 -31.75
CA GLN A 930 32.24 -15.08 -30.43
C GLN A 930 31.68 -13.69 -30.11
N VAL A 931 31.50 -13.37 -28.83
CA VAL A 931 30.82 -12.13 -28.41
C VAL A 931 31.65 -10.89 -28.69
N ASP A 932 32.96 -10.97 -28.44
CA ASP A 932 33.98 -9.97 -28.72
C ASP A 932 34.13 -9.66 -30.21
N LEU A 933 34.00 -10.67 -31.08
CA LEU A 933 34.06 -10.48 -32.53
C LEU A 933 32.77 -9.90 -33.13
N LEU A 934 31.60 -10.16 -32.52
CA LEU A 934 30.29 -9.90 -33.15
C LEU A 934 29.47 -8.77 -32.53
N CYS A 935 29.87 -8.25 -31.37
CA CYS A 935 29.15 -7.19 -30.68
C CYS A 935 29.94 -5.89 -30.64
N ASP A 936 29.31 -4.81 -31.08
CA ASP A 936 29.89 -3.46 -31.06
C ASP A 936 29.71 -2.78 -29.69
N SER A 937 28.83 -3.30 -28.82
CA SER A 937 28.52 -2.68 -27.53
C SER A 937 28.03 -3.66 -26.47
N VAL A 938 28.23 -3.30 -25.20
CA VAL A 938 27.62 -4.00 -24.05
C VAL A 938 26.27 -3.37 -23.72
N ALA A 939 25.23 -4.19 -23.58
CA ALA A 939 23.94 -3.73 -23.08
C ALA A 939 24.13 -3.16 -21.67
N PRO A 940 23.74 -1.90 -21.41
CA PRO A 940 23.89 -1.32 -20.09
C PRO A 940 23.16 -2.24 -19.13
N SER A 941 23.84 -2.61 -18.04
CA SER A 941 23.17 -3.37 -16.99
C SER A 941 21.88 -2.60 -16.66
N THR A 942 20.73 -3.28 -16.73
CA THR A 942 19.46 -2.67 -16.36
C THR A 942 19.64 -2.05 -14.99
N GLY A 943 19.55 -0.71 -14.91
CA GLY A 943 20.06 0.11 -13.82
C GLY A 943 19.45 -0.10 -12.44
N ASP A 944 18.77 -1.22 -12.18
CA ASP A 944 18.20 -1.52 -10.86
C ASP A 944 19.24 -2.03 -9.85
N ASP A 945 20.39 -2.57 -10.26
CA ASP A 945 21.49 -2.86 -9.31
C ASP A 945 22.57 -1.75 -9.34
N GLN A 946 22.75 -1.07 -10.48
CA GLN A 946 23.77 -0.03 -10.64
C GLN A 946 23.33 1.40 -10.29
N ALA A 947 22.04 1.77 -10.39
CA ALA A 947 21.59 3.13 -10.01
C ALA A 947 21.52 3.33 -8.48
N TYR A 948 21.77 2.28 -7.71
CA TYR A 948 21.74 2.30 -6.24
C TYR A 948 23.06 1.88 -5.59
N ALA A 949 24.12 1.66 -6.38
CA ALA A 949 25.46 1.56 -5.81
C ALA A 949 25.82 2.92 -5.17
N PRO A 950 26.43 2.93 -3.96
CA PRO A 950 26.90 4.17 -3.35
C PRO A 950 27.83 4.90 -4.33
N PHE A 951 27.68 6.23 -4.41
CA PHE A 951 28.52 7.04 -5.28
C PHE A 951 30.00 6.81 -4.94
N SER A 952 30.79 6.42 -5.93
CA SER A 952 32.24 6.30 -5.83
C SER A 952 32.88 7.37 -6.72
N PRO A 953 33.54 8.39 -6.16
CA PRO A 953 34.17 9.44 -6.94
C PRO A 953 35.49 8.98 -7.56
N GLN A 954 35.81 9.51 -8.75
CA GLN A 954 37.18 9.54 -9.24
C GLN A 954 37.92 10.65 -8.49
N VAL A 955 38.71 10.28 -7.50
CA VAL A 955 39.52 11.24 -6.74
C VAL A 955 40.89 11.33 -7.39
N LEU A 956 41.18 12.46 -8.03
CA LEU A 956 42.49 12.77 -8.59
C LEU A 956 43.20 13.81 -7.70
N ALA A 957 44.53 13.74 -7.70
CA ALA A 957 45.39 14.78 -7.12
C ALA A 957 45.09 16.13 -7.79
N LEU A 958 44.91 17.19 -6.98
CA LEU A 958 44.60 18.51 -7.50
C LEU A 958 45.87 19.25 -7.95
N PRO A 959 45.96 19.72 -9.22
CA PRO A 959 47.16 20.37 -9.74
C PRO A 959 47.37 21.77 -9.15
N TRP A 960 48.63 22.20 -9.04
CA TRP A 960 48.98 23.57 -8.68
C TRP A 960 49.03 24.50 -9.89
N SER A 961 48.54 25.74 -9.74
CA SER A 961 48.80 26.81 -10.70
C SER A 961 48.82 28.17 -10.01
N PRO A 962 49.94 28.91 -10.04
CA PRO A 962 50.00 30.27 -9.51
C PRO A 962 49.23 31.24 -10.43
N ARG A 963 48.33 32.04 -9.86
CA ARG A 963 47.53 33.07 -10.57
C ARG A 963 47.35 34.34 -9.70
N PRO A 964 47.10 35.51 -10.32
CA PRO A 964 47.89 36.75 -10.13
C PRO A 964 47.54 37.62 -8.91
N ALA A 965 48.39 38.63 -8.71
CA ALA A 965 48.36 39.65 -7.67
C ALA A 965 47.06 40.48 -7.65
N GLY A 966 46.48 40.67 -6.46
CA GLY A 966 45.35 41.57 -6.20
C GLY A 966 44.12 40.93 -5.55
N LEU A 967 44.00 39.60 -5.51
CA LEU A 967 42.88 38.91 -4.85
C LEU A 967 43.07 38.84 -3.33
N PRO A 968 41.97 38.88 -2.53
CA PRO A 968 42.03 38.66 -1.10
C PRO A 968 42.25 37.18 -0.74
N GLY A 969 42.78 36.91 0.45
CA GLY A 969 42.85 35.57 1.04
C GLY A 969 41.62 35.27 1.90
N LEU A 970 41.20 34.00 1.98
CA LEU A 970 40.03 33.56 2.73
C LEU A 970 40.42 32.90 4.06
N LEU A 971 39.81 33.35 5.17
CA LEU A 971 40.01 32.76 6.50
C LEU A 971 38.70 32.33 7.16
N LEU A 972 38.73 31.17 7.82
CA LEU A 972 37.75 30.76 8.82
C LEU A 972 38.46 30.21 10.06
N HIS A 973 38.25 30.85 11.21
CA HIS A 973 38.88 30.53 12.50
C HIS A 973 40.42 30.53 12.51
N PHE A 974 41.04 31.31 11.61
CA PHE A 974 42.48 31.59 11.59
C PHE A 974 42.72 33.10 11.63
N SER A 975 43.84 33.53 12.25
CA SER A 975 44.29 34.93 12.16
C SER A 975 45.01 35.20 10.82
N PRO A 976 45.07 36.46 10.34
CA PRO A 976 45.84 36.82 9.16
C PRO A 976 47.29 36.34 9.17
N LEU A 977 47.96 36.44 10.33
CA LEU A 977 49.33 35.98 10.52
C LEU A 977 49.46 34.46 10.38
N GLN A 978 48.50 33.71 10.92
CA GLN A 978 48.45 32.25 10.77
C GLN A 978 48.20 31.88 9.30
N GLY A 979 47.23 32.51 8.63
CA GLY A 979 46.94 32.29 7.22
C GLY A 979 48.16 32.50 6.32
N GLN A 980 48.89 33.59 6.54
CA GLN A 980 50.12 33.91 5.82
C GLN A 980 51.21 32.86 6.05
N ARG A 981 51.42 32.44 7.30
CA ARG A 981 52.43 31.40 7.64
C ARG A 981 52.09 30.03 7.06
N TRP A 982 50.83 29.62 7.14
CA TRP A 982 50.41 28.27 6.73
C TRP A 982 50.27 28.12 5.22
N LEU A 983 49.84 29.17 4.51
CA LEU A 983 49.70 29.15 3.06
C LEU A 983 50.93 29.70 2.33
N ASP A 984 51.86 30.34 3.05
CA ASP A 984 53.05 30.99 2.49
C ASP A 984 52.66 31.87 1.30
N LEU A 985 51.73 32.80 1.59
CA LEU A 985 51.05 33.65 0.61
C LEU A 985 50.70 35.01 1.21
N GLU A 986 51.02 36.09 0.49
CA GLU A 986 50.58 37.46 0.79
C GLU A 986 49.51 37.90 -0.22
N PRO A 987 48.22 37.88 0.15
CA PRO A 987 47.15 38.23 -0.77
C PRO A 987 47.11 39.75 -1.02
N GLY A 988 47.24 40.17 -2.28
CA GLY A 988 47.23 41.58 -2.65
C GLY A 988 45.96 42.37 -2.28
N GLY A 989 44.86 41.68 -2.00
CA GLY A 989 43.60 42.26 -1.51
C GLY A 989 43.38 42.16 0.01
N GLY A 990 44.41 41.75 0.77
CA GLY A 990 44.32 41.48 2.22
C GLY A 990 43.58 40.20 2.57
N TRP A 991 43.43 39.93 3.87
CA TRP A 991 42.70 38.75 4.37
C TRP A 991 41.24 39.08 4.69
N ARG A 992 40.32 38.21 4.27
CA ARG A 992 38.88 38.31 4.56
C ARG A 992 38.43 37.12 5.40
N ALA A 993 37.86 37.42 6.57
CA ALA A 993 37.25 36.43 7.44
C ALA A 993 35.72 36.48 7.31
N TYR A 994 35.09 35.31 7.32
CA TYR A 994 33.62 35.19 7.31
C TYR A 994 33.15 34.37 8.51
N PRO A 995 31.96 34.66 9.06
CA PRO A 995 31.37 33.81 10.09
C PRO A 995 30.96 32.46 9.50
N PHE A 996 31.08 31.39 10.30
CA PHE A 996 30.83 30.02 9.84
C PHE A 996 29.44 29.83 9.18
N HIS A 997 28.40 30.46 9.72
CA HIS A 997 27.02 30.35 9.24
C HIS A 997 26.73 31.21 7.98
N LEU A 998 27.69 32.00 7.52
CA LEU A 998 27.56 32.84 6.32
C LEU A 998 28.81 32.68 5.41
N PRO A 999 29.01 31.49 4.82
CA PRO A 999 30.12 31.26 3.89
C PRO A 999 30.03 32.19 2.67
N PRO A 1000 31.17 32.57 2.06
CA PRO A 1000 31.16 33.35 0.83
C PRO A 1000 30.50 32.57 -0.32
N THR A 1001 30.01 33.27 -1.34
CA THR A 1001 29.42 32.62 -2.51
C THR A 1001 30.49 31.91 -3.34
N LEU A 1002 30.17 30.74 -3.90
CA LEU A 1002 31.08 29.95 -4.76
C LEU A 1002 31.63 30.71 -5.98
N THR A 1003 31.01 31.83 -6.37
CA THR A 1003 31.47 32.70 -7.47
C THR A 1003 32.57 33.68 -7.07
N MET A 1004 32.88 33.83 -5.79
CA MET A 1004 33.97 34.69 -5.31
C MET A 1004 35.30 33.94 -5.40
N ASP A 1005 36.31 34.57 -6.00
CA ASP A 1005 37.66 34.03 -6.11
C ASP A 1005 38.59 34.61 -5.03
N PHE A 1006 39.54 33.79 -4.58
CA PHE A 1006 40.47 34.11 -3.51
C PHE A 1006 41.88 33.65 -3.89
N ALA A 1007 42.90 34.34 -3.38
CA ALA A 1007 44.31 33.98 -3.62
C ALA A 1007 44.69 32.63 -2.96
N GLY A 1008 44.01 32.29 -1.85
CA GLY A 1008 44.14 31.04 -1.11
C GLY A 1008 43.12 31.00 0.04
N ALA A 1009 42.96 29.85 0.69
CA ALA A 1009 41.99 29.68 1.78
C ALA A 1009 42.55 28.86 2.95
N ALA A 1010 42.45 29.37 4.18
CA ALA A 1010 42.72 28.60 5.40
C ALA A 1010 41.43 28.49 6.23
N VAL A 1011 40.91 27.28 6.36
CA VAL A 1011 39.56 27.01 6.90
C VAL A 1011 39.61 25.93 7.96
N GLN A 1012 39.28 26.27 9.21
CA GLN A 1012 39.07 25.30 10.29
C GLN A 1012 37.57 25.16 10.59
N LEU A 1013 37.02 23.96 10.39
CA LEU A 1013 35.61 23.70 10.63
C LEU A 1013 35.33 23.50 12.13
N PRO A 1014 34.23 24.07 12.68
CA PRO A 1014 33.92 23.98 14.10
C PRO A 1014 33.37 22.60 14.50
N ARG A 1015 33.42 22.29 15.81
CA ARG A 1015 32.86 21.05 16.38
C ARG A 1015 31.35 20.91 16.08
N PRO A 1016 30.85 19.69 15.82
CA PRO A 1016 29.42 19.46 15.62
C PRO A 1016 28.63 19.75 16.91
N PRO A 1017 27.36 20.16 16.81
CA PRO A 1017 26.47 20.38 17.98
C PRO A 1017 25.94 19.05 18.56
N LEU A 1018 26.77 18.02 18.57
CA LEU A 1018 26.48 16.67 19.07
C LEU A 1018 27.47 16.34 20.19
N SER A 1019 26.98 15.74 21.27
CA SER A 1019 27.82 15.25 22.38
C SER A 1019 28.64 14.01 21.99
N SER A 1020 28.17 13.25 21.01
CA SER A 1020 28.82 12.08 20.43
C SER A 1020 28.33 11.89 18.98
N GLY A 1021 29.14 11.26 18.13
CA GLY A 1021 28.82 11.04 16.71
C GLY A 1021 29.97 11.40 15.77
N VAL A 1022 29.78 11.14 14.47
CA VAL A 1022 30.75 11.45 13.41
C VAL A 1022 30.11 12.35 12.35
N PHE A 1023 30.92 12.99 11.50
CA PHE A 1023 30.46 13.95 10.49
C PHE A 1023 29.25 13.51 9.64
N GLY A 1024 29.17 12.22 9.31
CA GLY A 1024 28.11 11.63 8.47
C GLY A 1024 27.06 10.80 9.20
N ASP A 1025 27.06 10.77 10.54
CA ASP A 1025 26.10 10.00 11.34
C ASP A 1025 25.78 10.71 12.65
N ALA A 1026 24.49 10.83 12.98
CA ALA A 1026 24.07 11.40 14.25
C ALA A 1026 23.50 10.28 15.14
N PRO A 1027 24.02 10.03 16.35
CA PRO A 1027 23.41 9.03 17.24
C PRO A 1027 22.01 9.46 17.69
N SER A 1028 21.35 8.60 18.48
CA SER A 1028 20.06 8.93 19.09
C SER A 1028 20.14 10.29 19.80
N CYS A 1029 19.27 11.22 19.42
CA CYS A 1029 19.28 12.58 19.95
C CYS A 1029 17.90 13.22 19.84
N SER A 1030 17.72 14.40 20.46
CA SER A 1030 16.48 15.15 20.31
C SER A 1030 16.33 15.68 18.87
N LEU A 1031 15.09 15.89 18.41
CA LEU A 1031 14.87 16.46 17.07
C LEU A 1031 15.42 17.88 16.94
N ARG A 1032 15.51 18.64 18.05
CA ARG A 1032 16.13 19.97 18.08
C ARG A 1032 17.63 19.87 17.79
N VAL A 1033 18.32 18.93 18.44
CA VAL A 1033 19.75 18.68 18.22
C VAL A 1033 20.01 18.17 16.80
N LEU A 1034 19.20 17.23 16.30
CA LEU A 1034 19.34 16.74 14.93
C LEU A 1034 19.18 17.84 13.88
N ARG A 1035 18.22 18.75 14.06
CA ARG A 1035 18.04 19.92 13.16
C ARG A 1035 19.24 20.87 13.22
N ARG A 1036 19.79 21.13 14.42
CA ARG A 1036 21.02 21.92 14.58
C ARG A 1036 22.20 21.26 13.87
N HIS A 1037 22.34 19.95 13.99
CA HIS A 1037 23.39 19.20 13.30
C HIS A 1037 23.22 19.23 11.78
N LEU A 1038 22.00 19.09 11.25
CA LEU A 1038 21.73 19.24 9.82
C LEU A 1038 22.10 20.63 9.29
N ALA A 1039 21.77 21.69 10.03
CA ALA A 1039 22.17 23.06 9.67
C ALA A 1039 23.69 23.24 9.71
N TRP A 1040 24.34 22.75 10.77
CA TRP A 1040 25.81 22.73 10.88
C TRP A 1040 26.45 21.98 9.70
N LEU A 1041 25.93 20.81 9.33
CA LEU A 1041 26.42 20.02 8.21
C LEU A 1041 26.27 20.78 6.87
N ASP A 1042 25.13 21.44 6.65
CA ASP A 1042 24.92 22.27 5.47
C ASP A 1042 25.97 23.40 5.36
N PHE A 1043 26.34 24.03 6.48
CA PHE A 1043 27.41 25.03 6.50
C PHE A 1043 28.79 24.40 6.25
N CYS A 1044 29.11 23.27 6.90
CA CYS A 1044 30.36 22.55 6.65
C CYS A 1044 30.53 22.17 5.18
N LEU A 1045 29.50 21.60 4.56
CA LEU A 1045 29.55 21.19 3.14
C LEU A 1045 29.69 22.38 2.19
N LYS A 1046 29.12 23.54 2.51
CA LYS A 1046 29.34 24.79 1.74
C LYS A 1046 30.78 25.27 1.82
N TRP A 1047 31.36 25.28 3.03
CA TRP A 1047 32.77 25.63 3.23
C TRP A 1047 33.71 24.66 2.50
N LEU A 1048 33.44 23.36 2.60
CA LEU A 1048 34.17 22.34 1.84
C LEU A 1048 34.05 22.55 0.33
N ALA A 1049 32.88 22.93 -0.18
CA ALA A 1049 32.69 23.18 -1.61
C ALA A 1049 33.53 24.36 -2.11
N ILE A 1050 33.63 25.44 -1.32
CA ILE A 1050 34.43 26.61 -1.66
C ILE A 1050 35.92 26.26 -1.68
N VAL A 1051 36.39 25.57 -0.63
CA VAL A 1051 37.78 25.11 -0.53
C VAL A 1051 38.14 24.18 -1.69
N MET A 1052 37.26 23.22 -2.02
CA MET A 1052 37.46 22.33 -3.17
C MET A 1052 37.46 23.07 -4.50
N HIS A 1053 36.62 24.10 -4.66
CA HIS A 1053 36.59 24.92 -5.87
C HIS A 1053 37.89 25.72 -6.07
N LEU A 1054 38.40 26.33 -5.00
CA LEU A 1054 39.67 27.06 -5.01
C LEU A 1054 40.85 26.12 -5.26
N ALA A 1055 40.89 24.97 -4.58
CA ALA A 1055 41.94 23.97 -4.78
C ALA A 1055 41.96 23.42 -6.22
N LYS A 1056 40.78 23.12 -6.81
CA LYS A 1056 40.66 22.74 -8.23
C LYS A 1056 41.12 23.81 -9.21
N SER A 1057 41.07 25.08 -8.80
CA SER A 1057 41.54 26.23 -9.58
C SER A 1057 43.05 26.48 -9.41
N GLY A 1058 43.76 25.60 -8.69
CA GLY A 1058 45.20 25.68 -8.46
C GLY A 1058 45.62 26.53 -7.26
N ARG A 1059 44.68 26.97 -6.40
CA ARG A 1059 44.95 27.83 -5.24
C ARG A 1059 45.47 27.04 -4.04
N ARG A 1060 46.38 27.65 -3.26
CA ARG A 1060 46.83 27.08 -1.98
C ARG A 1060 45.70 27.10 -0.96
N CYS A 1061 45.28 25.92 -0.51
CA CYS A 1061 44.22 25.80 0.48
C CYS A 1061 44.61 24.86 1.63
N LEU A 1062 44.29 25.28 2.85
CA LEU A 1062 44.39 24.52 4.09
C LEU A 1062 42.98 24.25 4.62
N LEU A 1063 42.66 22.97 4.76
CA LEU A 1063 41.43 22.50 5.40
C LEU A 1063 41.78 21.80 6.72
N ASP A 1064 41.40 22.40 7.83
CA ASP A 1064 41.58 21.82 9.16
C ASP A 1064 40.27 21.19 9.66
N LEU A 1065 40.29 19.85 9.78
CA LEU A 1065 39.21 19.01 10.27
C LEU A 1065 39.48 18.45 11.67
N THR A 1066 40.50 18.94 12.39
CA THR A 1066 40.87 18.43 13.72
C THR A 1066 39.75 18.50 14.76
N LEU A 1067 38.88 19.51 14.65
CA LEU A 1067 37.69 19.67 15.51
C LEU A 1067 36.47 18.89 15.01
N VAL A 1068 36.54 18.27 13.83
CA VAL A 1068 35.45 17.52 13.24
C VAL A 1068 35.69 16.02 13.41
N PRO A 1069 34.86 15.29 14.17
CA PRO A 1069 35.02 13.85 14.33
C PRO A 1069 34.63 13.15 13.02
N MET A 1070 35.59 12.91 12.13
CA MET A 1070 35.34 12.25 10.83
C MET A 1070 35.23 10.73 10.95
N GLY A 1071 35.88 10.09 11.94
CA GLY A 1071 35.89 8.63 12.09
C GLY A 1071 36.34 7.90 10.81
N CYS A 1072 35.79 6.71 10.51
CA CYS A 1072 36.06 5.97 9.27
C CYS A 1072 35.15 6.39 8.10
N HIS A 1073 34.67 7.64 8.07
CA HIS A 1073 33.74 8.09 7.04
C HIS A 1073 34.45 8.27 5.69
N THR A 1074 33.89 7.75 4.60
CA THR A 1074 34.53 7.71 3.26
C THR A 1074 35.01 9.07 2.73
N LEU A 1075 34.33 10.16 3.11
CA LEU A 1075 34.75 11.52 2.74
C LEU A 1075 36.16 11.87 3.23
N ARG A 1076 36.61 11.34 4.37
CA ARG A 1076 37.98 11.50 4.87
C ARG A 1076 38.97 10.96 3.85
N ASP A 1077 38.75 9.73 3.39
CA ASP A 1077 39.65 9.07 2.44
C ASP A 1077 39.69 9.84 1.13
N TRP A 1078 38.53 10.32 0.64
CA TRP A 1078 38.46 11.13 -0.58
C TRP A 1078 39.18 12.47 -0.46
N LEU A 1079 39.05 13.17 0.66
CA LEU A 1079 39.77 14.44 0.89
C LEU A 1079 41.28 14.22 1.04
N SER A 1080 41.67 13.13 1.71
CA SER A 1080 43.07 12.74 1.87
C SER A 1080 43.71 12.40 0.51
N THR A 1081 43.08 11.57 -0.31
CA THR A 1081 43.59 11.23 -1.65
C THR A 1081 43.67 12.45 -2.57
N ALA A 1082 42.71 13.38 -2.50
CA ALA A 1082 42.76 14.63 -3.27
C ALA A 1082 43.93 15.55 -2.87
N SER A 1083 44.44 15.40 -1.64
CA SER A 1083 45.55 16.20 -1.09
C SER A 1083 46.95 15.66 -1.44
N GLN A 1084 47.05 14.41 -1.90
CA GLN A 1084 48.32 13.78 -2.27
C GLN A 1084 48.75 14.23 -3.67
N HIS A 1085 49.89 14.90 -3.78
CA HIS A 1085 50.50 15.28 -5.05
C HIS A 1085 51.74 14.41 -5.28
N GLU A 1086 51.71 13.54 -6.29
CA GLU A 1086 52.93 13.02 -6.92
C GLU A 1086 53.12 13.82 -8.21
N CYS A 1087 54.28 14.47 -8.34
CA CYS A 1087 54.67 15.17 -9.55
C CYS A 1087 55.40 14.15 -10.44
N PRO A 1088 54.83 13.68 -11.56
CA PRO A 1088 55.60 12.88 -12.51
C PRO A 1088 56.45 13.85 -13.34
N ALA A 1089 57.76 13.62 -13.32
CA ALA A 1089 58.83 14.34 -14.02
C ALA A 1089 59.48 15.53 -13.29
N LEU A 1090 60.34 15.23 -12.31
CA LEU A 1090 61.62 15.93 -12.15
C LEU A 1090 62.69 14.89 -11.82
N SER A 1091 63.71 14.82 -12.67
CA SER A 1091 64.92 14.02 -12.52
C SER A 1091 65.61 14.26 -11.17
N GLU A 1092 66.21 13.20 -10.65
CA GLU A 1092 67.07 13.16 -9.46
C GLU A 1092 68.08 14.33 -9.43
N ASN A 1093 67.74 15.39 -8.67
CA ASN A 1093 68.65 16.26 -7.91
C ASN A 1093 67.90 17.51 -7.42
N GLN A 1094 67.05 17.35 -6.41
CA GLN A 1094 66.64 18.36 -5.42
C GLN A 1094 65.50 17.78 -4.56
N ALA A 1095 65.87 16.93 -3.60
CA ALA A 1095 64.94 16.40 -2.61
C ALA A 1095 64.99 17.27 -1.34
N ASP A 1096 64.32 18.43 -1.33
CA ASP A 1096 63.81 19.09 -0.12
C ASP A 1096 62.96 20.33 -0.49
N ASN A 1097 61.69 20.09 -0.83
CA ASN A 1097 60.51 20.99 -0.76
C ASN A 1097 59.50 20.65 -1.87
N THR A 1098 58.78 19.54 -1.69
CA THR A 1098 57.53 19.32 -2.44
C THR A 1098 56.46 20.27 -1.89
N GLN A 1099 56.25 21.40 -2.57
CA GLN A 1099 55.18 22.35 -2.24
C GLN A 1099 53.81 21.67 -2.38
N LYS A 1100 53.12 21.43 -1.25
CA LYS A 1100 51.75 20.87 -1.25
C LYS A 1100 50.73 21.97 -1.54
N THR A 1101 49.91 21.77 -2.57
CA THR A 1101 48.86 22.71 -3.01
C THR A 1101 47.63 22.69 -2.13
N PHE A 1102 47.25 21.52 -1.62
CA PHE A 1102 46.06 21.30 -0.83
C PHE A 1102 46.44 20.49 0.40
N MET A 1103 46.29 21.06 1.59
CA MET A 1103 46.64 20.40 2.85
C MET A 1103 45.40 20.15 3.67
N VAL A 1104 45.15 18.89 4.02
CA VAL A 1104 44.11 18.51 4.98
C VAL A 1104 44.78 18.17 6.31
N MET A 1105 44.49 18.92 7.36
CA MET A 1105 44.93 18.60 8.72
C MET A 1105 43.83 17.80 9.42
N GLU A 1106 44.13 16.54 9.71
CA GLU A 1106 43.25 15.66 10.47
C GLU A 1106 43.94 15.19 11.75
N GLY A 1107 43.18 15.11 12.85
CA GLY A 1107 43.71 14.72 14.15
C GLY A 1107 44.23 13.27 14.16
N ILE A 1108 45.54 13.12 14.23
CA ILE A 1108 46.23 11.97 14.85
C ILE A 1108 46.70 12.46 16.24
N SER A 1109 46.71 11.55 17.23
CA SER A 1109 47.20 11.71 18.62
C SER A 1109 48.06 12.97 18.91
N PRO A 1110 47.86 13.67 20.05
CA PRO A 1110 48.60 14.89 20.44
C PRO A 1110 50.13 14.82 20.26
N VAL A 1111 50.69 13.61 20.27
CA VAL A 1111 52.11 13.31 20.04
C VAL A 1111 52.60 13.72 18.64
N ASN A 1112 51.76 13.67 17.60
CA ASN A 1112 52.13 14.05 16.22
C ASN A 1112 51.98 15.54 15.93
N LEU A 1113 51.11 16.26 16.65
CA LEU A 1113 50.96 17.72 16.50
C LEU A 1113 52.23 18.45 16.96
N MET A 1114 52.87 17.97 18.04
CA MET A 1114 54.16 18.48 18.51
C MET A 1114 55.33 18.18 17.56
N SER A 1115 55.24 17.09 16.79
CA SER A 1115 56.21 16.71 15.76
C SER A 1115 56.12 17.61 14.52
N LEU A 1116 54.89 17.97 14.09
CA LEU A 1116 54.67 18.88 12.96
C LEU A 1116 55.06 20.32 13.30
N LEU A 1117 54.74 20.78 14.52
CA LEU A 1117 55.13 22.11 15.01
C LEU A 1117 56.66 22.23 15.26
N ARG A 1118 57.36 21.12 15.53
CA ARG A 1118 58.84 21.09 15.60
C ARG A 1118 59.52 21.30 14.24
N LYS A 1119 58.86 20.98 13.13
CA LYS A 1119 59.43 21.13 11.77
C LYS A 1119 59.26 22.55 11.19
N LEU A 1120 58.56 23.46 11.86
CA LEU A 1120 58.24 24.81 11.36
C LEU A 1120 58.96 25.96 12.10
N SER A 1121 60.06 25.69 12.82
CA SER A 1121 60.99 26.68 13.40
C SER A 1121 60.34 27.95 14.00
N ILE A 1122 59.49 27.78 15.02
CA ILE A 1122 59.00 28.90 15.84
C ILE A 1122 59.85 28.97 17.12
N PRO A 1123 60.42 30.14 17.50
CA PRO A 1123 61.12 30.29 18.77
C PRO A 1123 60.17 30.09 19.94
N ARG A 1124 60.61 29.32 20.94
CA ARG A 1124 59.92 29.15 22.22
C ARG A 1124 60.10 30.42 23.03
N ASP A 1125 58.98 31.05 23.38
CA ASP A 1125 58.78 31.71 24.67
C ASP A 1125 57.27 31.84 24.87
N PHE A 1126 56.70 30.93 25.68
CA PHE A 1126 55.54 31.19 26.54
C PHE A 1126 55.30 29.93 27.38
N ASP A 1127 55.48 30.08 28.69
CA ASP A 1127 55.27 29.06 29.71
C ASP A 1127 53.83 28.54 29.71
N VAL A 1128 53.71 27.21 29.77
CA VAL A 1128 52.49 26.50 30.10
C VAL A 1128 52.42 26.43 31.61
N LEU A 1129 51.56 27.24 32.26
CA LEU A 1129 50.94 26.96 33.55
C LEU A 1129 49.91 28.05 33.90
N SER A 1130 48.67 27.89 33.40
CA SER A 1130 47.41 28.33 34.02
C SER A 1130 46.28 28.29 32.97
N MET A 1131 45.51 27.20 32.93
CA MET A 1131 44.15 27.28 32.37
C MET A 1131 43.20 27.65 33.50
N PRO A 1132 42.47 28.78 33.43
CA PRO A 1132 41.26 28.92 34.22
C PRO A 1132 40.20 27.97 33.65
N GLN A 1133 39.52 27.25 34.53
CA GLN A 1133 38.19 26.72 34.21
C GLN A 1133 37.31 27.92 33.84
N VAL A 1134 36.89 28.00 32.59
CA VAL A 1134 35.82 28.90 32.17
C VAL A 1134 34.60 28.04 31.92
N ASP A 1135 33.79 27.93 32.98
CA ASP A 1135 32.38 27.61 32.89
C ASP A 1135 31.66 28.66 32.02
N ASN A 1136 30.61 28.20 31.31
CA ASN A 1136 29.55 29.00 30.70
C ASN A 1136 29.95 30.29 29.98
N VAL A 1137 30.11 30.19 28.66
CA VAL A 1137 29.81 31.32 27.77
C VAL A 1137 28.48 31.01 27.08
N ASP A 1138 27.43 31.67 27.57
CA ASP A 1138 26.16 31.80 26.86
C ASP A 1138 26.41 32.38 25.45
N LEU A 1139 25.79 31.76 24.44
CA LEU A 1139 25.72 32.26 23.07
C LEU A 1139 24.32 32.84 22.82
N PRO A 1140 24.01 34.08 23.24
CA PRO A 1140 22.74 34.71 22.90
C PRO A 1140 22.89 35.45 21.57
N MET A 1141 22.92 34.74 20.42
CA MET A 1141 22.72 35.41 19.12
C MET A 1141 22.38 34.49 17.93
N LEU A 1142 21.78 33.31 18.18
CA LEU A 1142 21.28 32.42 17.12
C LEU A 1142 19.73 32.30 17.09
N ASP A 1143 19.03 32.87 18.06
CA ASP A 1143 17.55 32.82 18.12
C ASP A 1143 16.88 33.91 17.26
N THR A 1144 17.57 35.00 16.91
CA THR A 1144 16.96 36.17 16.23
C THR A 1144 16.90 36.07 14.70
N LEU A 1145 17.63 35.14 14.07
CA LEU A 1145 17.65 34.97 12.60
C LEU A 1145 16.84 33.76 12.10
N LEU A 1146 16.25 32.97 13.00
CA LEU A 1146 15.43 31.78 12.66
C LEU A 1146 13.92 31.99 12.89
N HIS A 1147 13.50 33.18 13.36
CA HIS A 1147 12.10 33.59 13.37
C HIS A 1147 11.75 34.41 12.12
N GLY A 1148 11.80 33.72 10.97
CA GLY A 1148 11.27 34.21 9.70
C GLY A 1148 10.57 33.07 8.97
N THR A 1149 9.24 33.11 8.95
CA THR A 1149 8.29 32.21 8.26
C THR A 1149 8.06 30.82 8.87
N ASN A 1150 7.28 30.79 9.95
CA ASN A 1150 6.39 29.66 10.24
C ASN A 1150 4.97 30.19 10.34
N SER A 1151 4.17 29.95 9.31
CA SER A 1151 2.71 30.02 9.41
C SER A 1151 2.17 28.65 9.84
N PRO A 1152 1.50 28.58 11.00
CA PRO A 1152 0.34 27.72 11.15
C PRO A 1152 -0.84 28.56 11.65
N GLY A 1153 -1.84 28.76 10.79
CA GLY A 1153 -3.13 29.32 11.20
C GLY A 1153 -3.92 28.29 12.00
N PHE A 1154 -4.04 28.52 13.31
CA PHE A 1154 -5.13 28.07 14.19
C PHE A 1154 -5.15 29.04 15.37
N MET A 1155 -5.94 30.11 15.27
CA MET A 1155 -6.35 30.92 16.42
C MET A 1155 -7.61 30.31 17.03
N MET A 1156 -7.51 29.87 18.29
CA MET A 1156 -8.63 29.90 19.22
C MET A 1156 -8.49 31.17 20.04
N ALA A 1157 -9.48 32.04 19.97
CA ALA A 1157 -9.61 33.21 20.82
C ALA A 1157 -10.37 32.78 22.08
N GLU A 1158 -9.74 32.93 23.24
CA GLU A 1158 -10.42 33.09 24.52
C GLU A 1158 -10.66 34.60 24.70
N VAL A 1159 -11.93 34.97 24.77
CA VAL A 1159 -12.41 36.29 25.16
C VAL A 1159 -12.87 36.14 26.60
N THR A 1160 -12.28 36.92 27.51
CA THR A 1160 -12.83 37.17 28.85
C THR A 1160 -13.65 38.45 28.81
N ASP A 1161 -14.86 38.36 29.37
CA ASP A 1161 -15.88 39.39 29.49
C ASP A 1161 -15.39 40.68 30.17
N GLU A 1162 -15.84 41.82 29.67
CA GLU A 1162 -16.36 42.91 30.51
C GLU A 1162 -17.34 43.78 29.69
N ILE A 1163 -18.52 43.98 30.27
CA ILE A 1163 -19.74 44.59 29.71
C ILE A 1163 -19.68 46.12 29.85
N PRO A 1164 -20.28 46.88 28.92
CA PRO A 1164 -21.14 48.00 29.31
C PRO A 1164 -22.54 47.97 28.64
N PRO A 1165 -23.56 48.60 29.25
CA PRO A 1165 -24.99 48.45 28.91
C PRO A 1165 -25.46 49.35 27.73
N PRO A 1166 -26.70 49.20 27.24
CA PRO A 1166 -27.06 49.39 25.83
C PRO A 1166 -27.60 50.80 25.51
N SER A 1167 -27.29 51.29 24.31
CA SER A 1167 -28.05 52.36 23.67
C SER A 1167 -28.99 51.78 22.60
N GLN A 1168 -30.27 52.05 22.80
CA GLN A 1168 -31.36 51.88 21.83
C GLN A 1168 -31.03 52.61 20.52
N VAL A 1169 -31.29 52.01 19.35
CA VAL A 1169 -31.97 52.66 18.20
C VAL A 1169 -32.61 51.58 17.32
N ASP A 1170 -33.86 51.84 16.95
CA ASP A 1170 -34.85 51.05 16.22
C ASP A 1170 -34.48 50.52 14.84
N PHE A 1171 -35.11 49.39 14.50
CA PHE A 1171 -35.28 48.87 13.15
C PHE A 1171 -36.40 49.63 12.42
N GLY A 1172 -36.15 50.02 11.17
CA GLY A 1172 -37.15 50.51 10.23
C GLY A 1172 -36.93 49.97 8.82
N MET A 1173 -37.76 48.97 8.48
CA MET A 1173 -38.03 48.32 7.17
C MET A 1173 -36.95 47.43 6.53
#